data_AF-A0A812V1T8-F1
#
_entry.id   AF-A0A812V1T8-F1
#
_cell.length_a   1.000
_cell.length_b   1.000
_cell.length_c   1.000
_cell.angle_alpha   90.00
_cell.angle_beta   90.00
_cell.angle_gamma   90.00
#
_symmetry.space_group_name_H-M   'P 1'
#
loop_
_entity.id
_entity.type
_entity.pdbx_description
1 polymer ?
#
loop_
_entity_poly.entity_id
_entity_poly.type
_entity_poly.pdbx_seq_one_letter_code
_entity_poly.pdbx_strand_id
1 'polypeptide(L)'
;MAHAAFCLAVVGDQTFSEVSSPQFREVWTAYLYGFASPNGAFASDGHAQLAATAEGTNVCASTASTSCQQKSSTLSPCTPIDSTSLLQKSSASPSVLVPGGAEMTTMEGPKLRTASTTSVPGETRLYLHVHVAKTAGSFVNGALALNYERVCGHKGYSYDAYQANLRYSRNLRDPFDSFSKLFPKYNRQRVPPWIMSDIGYEDCDWLSQETHWQFWRKFQNWTVEFHLPCRDPIDHLLSMCNHRERVFNCSSSDLIAEVERCSLEHDRYSDTLNSSSDFPNARLKCYNMSMTSTYIEYMGTILQKKRRQAEYLYRPTNEPRDMSTECLLHNATARTRVERYMKAQPYYAFCDQCLHSEQNLLRAQMMTTVGLNAGLTHASTSSARNDTILYAHVHVEETESSHVNEALSLNYERVCGHRGYSYDAYQANLRDATNLSDRDSFMKFLWWPTEPPPAEVLGANALAKRRRLVFKQGEKRRQQRDRVWRKGLRHGRDAKYRDAISRLDSKYSRHQVPEWIMDEIGYEDCDWLSQESRWQFWRRFQNWTVEFHLPCRDPIDHLLSMCNRNMPPLDCRGDLVTQLDSCIKAWRGTTGTITDKLSSDEFPSARLRCYNFSMAPNYVEYMGTLLQKKKRQAEHLYRPTSEPRDVSTECLLHNATARAIAEQHLKQVPYYAFCSRCLGSWRDLLR
;
A
#
# COMPACT_ATOMS: atom_id res chain seq x y z
N MET A 1 -48.75 -8.43 28.81
CA MET A 1 -50.20 -8.71 28.86
C MET A 1 -50.82 -7.87 29.96
N ALA A 2 -52.13 -7.59 29.88
CA ALA A 2 -52.92 -6.73 30.76
C ALA A 2 -52.67 -5.21 30.65
N HIS A 3 -53.75 -4.48 30.33
CA HIS A 3 -53.86 -3.02 30.32
C HIS A 3 -54.24 -2.48 31.71
N ALA A 4 -53.95 -1.20 31.95
CA ALA A 4 -54.93 -0.27 32.51
C ALA A 4 -54.60 1.17 32.06
N ALA A 5 -55.62 1.95 31.75
CA ALA A 5 -55.55 3.39 31.51
C ALA A 5 -56.64 4.06 32.36
N PHE A 6 -56.47 5.33 32.78
CA PHE A 6 -57.51 6.35 32.72
C PHE A 6 -57.05 7.76 33.15
N CYS A 7 -57.90 8.75 32.81
CA CYS A 7 -58.02 10.12 33.34
C CYS A 7 -57.09 11.24 32.81
N LEU A 8 -57.74 12.14 32.05
CA LEU A 8 -57.32 13.52 31.81
C LEU A 8 -57.46 14.39 33.07
N ALA A 9 -56.77 15.53 33.07
CA ALA A 9 -57.30 16.79 33.62
C ALA A 9 -56.94 17.96 32.69
N VAL A 10 -57.84 18.93 32.56
CA VAL A 10 -57.77 20.06 31.61
C VAL A 10 -57.67 21.38 32.36
N VAL A 11 -56.57 22.13 32.17
CA VAL A 11 -56.42 23.58 32.33
C VAL A 11 -55.21 23.99 31.48
N GLY A 12 -55.18 25.08 30.71
CA GLY A 12 -56.21 26.06 30.39
C GLY A 12 -55.76 26.94 29.22
N ASP A 13 -56.71 27.56 28.56
CA ASP A 13 -56.53 28.34 27.32
C ASP A 13 -55.90 29.72 27.62
N GLN A 14 -54.82 30.09 26.91
CA GLN A 14 -54.45 31.49 26.71
C GLN A 14 -53.87 31.71 25.31
N THR A 15 -54.69 32.35 24.48
CA THR A 15 -54.30 32.98 23.22
C THR A 15 -53.33 34.14 23.48
N PHE A 16 -52.28 34.25 22.68
CA PHE A 16 -51.59 35.52 22.47
C PHE A 16 -51.34 35.77 20.99
N SER A 17 -51.79 36.94 20.55
CA SER A 17 -51.75 37.43 19.18
C SER A 17 -50.37 37.97 18.78
N GLU A 18 -50.23 38.19 17.49
CA GLU A 18 -49.11 38.83 16.81
C GLU A 18 -48.53 40.04 17.57
N VAL A 19 -47.21 40.07 17.73
CA VAL A 19 -46.43 41.31 17.87
C VAL A 19 -45.22 41.23 16.94
N SER A 20 -45.19 42.13 15.96
CA SER A 20 -44.10 42.28 15.00
C SER A 20 -43.11 43.36 15.48
N SER A 21 -41.86 42.96 15.77
CA SER A 21 -40.72 43.90 15.82
C SER A 21 -39.37 43.16 15.78
N PRO A 22 -38.38 43.60 14.97
CA PRO A 22 -37.10 42.91 14.82
C PRO A 22 -35.98 43.54 15.66
N GLN A 23 -35.82 43.12 16.92
CA GLN A 23 -34.67 43.54 17.75
C GLN A 23 -34.47 42.62 18.97
N PHE A 24 -33.82 41.46 18.78
CA PHE A 24 -33.06 40.72 19.81
C PHE A 24 -32.36 39.52 19.14
N ARG A 25 -31.05 39.63 18.85
CA ARG A 25 -30.31 38.54 18.18
C ARG A 25 -28.80 38.50 18.46
N GLU A 26 -28.43 38.65 19.73
CA GLU A 26 -27.14 38.21 20.25
C GLU A 26 -27.34 37.35 21.51
N VAL A 27 -26.36 36.49 21.82
CA VAL A 27 -26.31 35.57 22.98
C VAL A 27 -27.30 34.37 22.94
N TRP A 28 -27.11 33.42 22.01
CA TRP A 28 -27.62 32.02 22.17
C TRP A 28 -26.80 30.98 21.37
N THR A 29 -25.47 30.92 21.59
CA THR A 29 -24.62 29.83 21.03
C THR A 29 -23.44 29.45 21.93
N ALA A 30 -23.68 29.19 23.22
CA ALA A 30 -22.62 28.79 24.16
C ALA A 30 -23.07 27.80 25.27
N TYR A 31 -24.08 26.97 25.01
CA TYR A 31 -24.51 25.90 25.91
C TYR A 31 -25.07 24.73 25.11
N LEU A 32 -24.23 23.73 24.78
CA LEU A 32 -24.58 22.32 24.48
C LEU A 32 -23.39 21.49 23.93
N TYR A 33 -22.20 21.55 24.54
CA TYR A 33 -21.19 20.48 24.42
C TYR A 33 -20.32 20.41 25.68
N GLY A 34 -20.72 19.55 26.61
CA GLY A 34 -20.07 19.41 27.91
C GLY A 34 -20.58 18.20 28.68
N PHE A 35 -20.36 16.99 28.15
CA PHE A 35 -20.59 15.76 28.89
C PHE A 35 -19.27 15.10 29.27
N ALA A 36 -18.92 15.25 30.55
CA ALA A 36 -17.92 14.43 31.22
C ALA A 36 -18.49 13.04 31.58
N SER A 37 -17.58 12.11 31.83
CA SER A 37 -17.85 10.73 32.25
C SER A 37 -18.68 10.63 33.54
N PRO A 38 -19.64 9.68 33.62
CA PRO A 38 -20.17 9.19 34.89
C PRO A 38 -19.68 7.77 35.19
N ASN A 39 -18.99 7.59 36.32
CA ASN A 39 -19.47 6.71 37.41
C ASN A 39 -18.45 6.67 38.55
N GLY A 40 -18.83 7.26 39.70
CA GLY A 40 -18.02 7.26 40.92
C GLY A 40 -18.87 7.54 42.15
N ALA A 41 -19.24 6.45 42.86
CA ALA A 41 -19.69 6.37 44.26
C ALA A 41 -20.96 7.13 44.71
N PHE A 42 -21.75 6.48 45.59
CA PHE A 42 -21.93 6.99 46.96
C PHE A 42 -22.43 5.92 47.95
N ALA A 43 -22.11 6.16 49.22
CA ALA A 43 -22.75 5.69 50.45
C ALA A 43 -22.49 4.27 51.00
N SER A 44 -22.30 4.25 52.32
CA SER A 44 -21.80 3.20 53.20
C SER A 44 -22.87 2.61 54.14
N ASP A 45 -22.75 1.32 54.47
CA ASP A 45 -22.89 0.70 55.81
C ASP A 45 -22.74 -0.85 55.71
N GLY A 46 -22.52 -1.63 56.78
CA GLY A 46 -22.30 -1.31 58.20
C GLY A 46 -22.07 -2.57 59.08
N HIS A 47 -21.59 -2.37 60.32
CA HIS A 47 -21.52 -3.33 61.46
C HIS A 47 -21.09 -4.82 61.29
N ALA A 48 -19.87 -5.11 61.78
CA ALA A 48 -19.49 -6.12 62.80
C ALA A 48 -19.96 -7.61 62.76
N GLN A 49 -18.98 -8.55 62.77
CA GLN A 49 -18.66 -9.44 63.93
C GLN A 49 -17.47 -10.40 63.66
N LEU A 50 -16.62 -10.61 64.69
CA LEU A 50 -15.90 -11.84 65.17
C LEU A 50 -15.35 -12.89 64.14
N ALA A 51 -14.18 -13.54 64.32
CA ALA A 51 -13.33 -13.76 65.49
C ALA A 51 -11.83 -14.02 65.16
N ALA A 52 -11.03 -14.03 66.24
CA ALA A 52 -9.64 -14.50 66.46
C ALA A 52 -9.25 -15.85 65.80
N THR A 53 -7.98 -16.25 65.64
CA THR A 53 -6.88 -16.36 66.66
C THR A 53 -5.47 -16.57 66.09
N ALA A 54 -4.45 -16.16 66.89
CA ALA A 54 -3.11 -16.78 67.11
C ALA A 54 -2.04 -16.76 65.99
N GLU A 55 -0.88 -16.10 66.20
CA GLU A 55 0.43 -16.63 66.70
C GLU A 55 1.24 -17.47 65.67
N GLY A 56 2.54 -17.25 65.43
CA GLY A 56 3.48 -16.26 65.97
C GLY A 56 4.93 -16.37 65.42
N THR A 57 5.85 -15.64 66.06
CA THR A 57 7.34 -15.82 66.07
C THR A 57 8.21 -15.67 64.80
N ASN A 58 8.86 -14.50 64.70
CA ASN A 58 10.32 -14.25 64.51
C ASN A 58 11.27 -15.35 63.98
N VAL A 59 12.11 -14.99 62.98
CA VAL A 59 13.59 -15.11 63.03
C VAL A 59 14.22 -13.93 62.25
N CYS A 60 15.33 -13.35 62.75
CA CYS A 60 16.10 -12.29 62.09
C CYS A 60 17.41 -12.81 61.46
N ALA A 61 17.78 -12.32 60.27
CA ALA A 61 19.15 -12.17 59.73
C ALA A 61 19.06 -11.56 58.30
N SER A 62 19.97 -10.75 57.78
CA SER A 62 21.11 -10.01 58.36
C SER A 62 21.51 -8.86 57.42
N THR A 63 22.05 -7.77 57.98
CA THR A 63 22.45 -6.52 57.30
C THR A 63 23.82 -6.55 56.60
N ALA A 64 23.97 -5.88 55.44
CA ALA A 64 25.16 -5.16 54.93
C ALA A 64 24.94 -4.74 53.44
N SER A 65 25.45 -3.63 52.88
CA SER A 65 26.11 -2.43 53.43
C SER A 65 26.12 -1.24 52.42
N THR A 66 25.99 -0.01 52.95
CA THR A 66 26.47 1.33 52.47
C THR A 66 27.19 1.49 51.12
N SER A 67 26.90 2.51 50.29
CA SER A 67 27.27 3.95 50.48
C SER A 67 26.62 4.81 49.37
N CYS A 68 25.97 5.97 49.61
CA CYS A 68 26.44 7.29 50.06
C CYS A 68 27.49 8.02 49.18
N GLN A 69 27.03 9.03 48.41
CA GLN A 69 27.69 10.35 48.37
C GLN A 69 26.70 11.48 48.01
N GLN A 70 26.92 12.67 48.58
CA GLN A 70 26.10 13.88 48.43
C GLN A 70 26.89 15.03 47.79
N LYS A 71 26.17 15.95 47.12
CA LYS A 71 26.29 17.44 47.07
C LYS A 71 25.93 17.93 45.66
N SER A 72 24.96 18.81 45.37
CA SER A 72 24.46 20.07 45.99
C SER A 72 25.03 21.32 45.31
N SER A 73 24.12 22.19 44.82
CA SER A 73 24.21 23.68 44.69
C SER A 73 25.33 24.30 43.79
N THR A 74 25.13 25.38 43.00
CA THR A 74 23.97 26.29 42.78
C THR A 74 24.14 27.18 41.52
N LEU A 75 23.02 27.38 40.79
CA LEU A 75 22.50 28.60 40.11
C LEU A 75 23.41 29.74 39.55
N SER A 76 23.28 29.96 38.22
CA SER A 76 22.95 31.25 37.54
C SER A 76 23.98 32.41 37.42
N PRO A 77 23.78 33.45 36.55
CA PRO A 77 22.72 33.68 35.53
C PRO A 77 23.23 34.07 34.10
N CYS A 78 22.28 34.35 33.19
CA CYS A 78 22.46 34.78 31.79
C CYS A 78 22.73 36.29 31.60
N THR A 79 23.27 36.67 30.42
CA THR A 79 22.99 37.95 29.73
C THR A 79 23.12 37.80 28.19
N PRO A 80 22.49 38.68 27.37
CA PRO A 80 22.26 38.44 25.94
C PRO A 80 23.29 39.10 25.00
N ILE A 81 23.23 38.79 23.70
CA ILE A 81 23.91 39.54 22.63
C ILE A 81 22.92 39.89 21.52
N ASP A 82 23.14 41.06 20.92
CA ASP A 82 22.19 41.85 20.14
C ASP A 82 22.50 41.87 18.61
N SER A 83 21.87 42.78 17.91
CA SER A 83 21.50 42.73 16.50
C SER A 83 22.52 43.36 15.52
N THR A 84 22.55 42.81 14.30
CA THR A 84 22.78 43.51 13.00
C THR A 84 23.98 44.46 12.82
N SER A 85 24.93 44.07 11.95
CA SER A 85 25.27 44.85 10.73
C SER A 85 26.20 44.03 9.82
N LEU A 86 25.84 43.84 8.54
CA LEU A 86 26.72 43.22 7.53
C LEU A 86 27.18 44.27 6.52
N LEU A 87 28.50 44.44 6.42
CA LEU A 87 29.17 45.39 5.54
C LEU A 87 29.37 44.82 4.13
N GLN A 88 29.21 45.67 3.12
CA GLN A 88 29.55 45.36 1.73
C GLN A 88 31.04 45.03 1.59
N LYS A 89 31.37 44.03 0.76
CA LYS A 89 32.63 44.03 0.00
C LYS A 89 32.49 43.26 -1.31
N SER A 90 32.61 44.00 -2.41
CA SER A 90 32.76 43.48 -3.76
C SER A 90 34.21 43.05 -4.01
N SER A 91 34.42 41.89 -4.66
CA SER A 91 35.70 41.53 -5.26
C SER A 91 35.46 40.86 -6.60
N ALA A 92 36.00 41.44 -7.67
CA ALA A 92 35.95 40.90 -9.02
C ALA A 92 36.85 39.66 -9.17
N SER A 93 36.56 38.85 -10.19
CA SER A 93 37.46 37.81 -10.71
C SER A 93 37.55 37.92 -12.24
N PRO A 94 38.67 37.49 -12.85
CA PRO A 94 39.13 38.11 -14.11
C PRO A 94 38.69 37.38 -15.38
N SER A 95 38.61 38.16 -16.46
CA SER A 95 38.44 37.70 -17.83
C SER A 95 39.65 36.90 -18.33
N VAL A 96 39.41 35.76 -18.97
CA VAL A 96 40.42 35.02 -19.75
C VAL A 96 39.95 34.92 -21.20
N LEU A 97 40.80 35.39 -22.13
CA LEU A 97 40.62 35.35 -23.57
C LEU A 97 41.34 34.14 -24.19
N VAL A 98 40.64 33.32 -24.98
CA VAL A 98 41.23 32.45 -26.03
C VAL A 98 40.24 32.40 -27.22
N PRO A 99 40.69 32.43 -28.51
CA PRO A 99 39.80 32.72 -29.64
C PRO A 99 39.51 31.54 -30.59
N GLY A 100 38.48 31.71 -31.43
CA GLY A 100 38.18 30.90 -32.62
C GLY A 100 37.55 29.53 -32.35
N GLY A 101 36.66 29.00 -33.19
CA GLY A 101 36.07 29.54 -34.42
C GLY A 101 35.62 28.39 -35.33
N ALA A 102 34.32 28.21 -35.53
CA ALA A 102 33.75 27.36 -36.58
C ALA A 102 32.27 27.72 -36.78
N GLU A 103 31.92 28.08 -38.01
CA GLU A 103 30.58 28.41 -38.45
C GLU A 103 29.84 27.12 -38.83
N MET A 104 28.69 26.83 -38.21
CA MET A 104 27.85 25.70 -38.64
C MET A 104 26.36 26.06 -38.54
N THR A 105 25.70 26.06 -39.69
CA THR A 105 24.29 26.40 -39.89
C THR A 105 23.37 25.35 -39.28
N THR A 106 22.64 25.72 -38.22
CA THR A 106 21.55 24.90 -37.65
C THR A 106 20.19 25.37 -38.17
N MET A 107 19.44 24.48 -38.82
CA MET A 107 18.05 24.75 -39.22
C MET A 107 17.16 25.00 -37.99
N GLU A 108 16.27 25.98 -38.06
CA GLU A 108 15.24 26.18 -37.03
C GLU A 108 14.20 25.05 -37.07
N GLY A 109 14.34 24.08 -36.17
CA GLY A 109 13.27 23.13 -35.85
C GLY A 109 12.13 23.81 -35.07
N PRO A 110 10.89 23.27 -35.14
CA PRO A 110 9.72 23.90 -34.53
C PRO A 110 9.87 24.00 -33.01
N LYS A 111 9.79 25.23 -32.48
CA LYS A 111 9.79 25.52 -31.04
C LYS A 111 8.57 24.90 -30.35
N LEU A 112 8.71 23.67 -29.87
CA LEU A 112 7.80 23.09 -28.87
C LEU A 112 7.84 24.00 -27.63
N ARG A 113 6.70 24.58 -27.26
CA ARG A 113 6.57 25.29 -25.98
C ARG A 113 6.64 24.28 -24.83
N THR A 114 7.84 24.07 -24.30
CA THR A 114 8.03 23.48 -22.98
C THR A 114 7.40 24.42 -21.95
N ALA A 115 6.24 24.03 -21.42
CA ALA A 115 5.70 24.58 -20.19
C ALA A 115 6.61 24.11 -19.03
N SER A 116 7.77 24.74 -18.92
CA SER A 116 8.72 24.52 -17.84
C SER A 116 8.17 25.18 -16.58
N THR A 117 7.31 24.45 -15.88
CA THR A 117 6.96 24.78 -14.50
C THR A 117 8.24 24.66 -13.69
N THR A 118 8.81 25.80 -13.29
CA THR A 118 10.00 25.88 -12.43
C THR A 118 9.65 25.45 -11.00
N SER A 119 9.37 24.15 -10.82
CA SER A 119 9.32 23.54 -9.50
C SER A 119 10.71 23.65 -8.87
N VAL A 120 10.77 24.32 -7.72
CA VAL A 120 11.99 24.33 -6.89
C VAL A 120 12.34 22.87 -6.57
N PRO A 121 13.53 22.38 -6.95
CA PRO A 121 13.90 21.00 -6.69
C PRO A 121 14.04 20.78 -5.19
N GLY A 122 13.10 20.03 -4.58
CA GLY A 122 13.24 19.56 -3.19
C GLY A 122 11.94 19.41 -2.41
N GLU A 123 10.90 20.23 -2.64
CA GLU A 123 9.67 20.11 -1.85
C GLU A 123 8.84 18.90 -2.31
N THR A 124 8.88 17.81 -1.54
CA THR A 124 7.86 16.75 -1.70
C THR A 124 6.52 17.27 -1.20
N ARG A 125 5.54 17.30 -2.08
CA ARG A 125 4.14 17.53 -1.76
C ARG A 125 3.35 16.23 -1.87
N LEU A 126 2.53 15.93 -0.86
CA LEU A 126 1.55 14.84 -0.90
C LEU A 126 0.18 15.40 -1.33
N TYR A 127 -0.41 14.82 -2.37
CA TYR A 127 -1.70 15.25 -2.89
C TYR A 127 -2.85 14.46 -2.25
N LEU A 128 -3.75 15.14 -1.54
CA LEU A 128 -4.78 14.54 -0.69
C LEU A 128 -6.17 14.72 -1.29
N HIS A 129 -6.72 13.70 -1.95
CA HIS A 129 -8.07 13.76 -2.51
C HIS A 129 -9.13 13.45 -1.43
N VAL A 130 -9.92 14.46 -1.07
CA VAL A 130 -10.98 14.37 -0.05
C VAL A 130 -12.20 13.65 -0.64
N HIS A 131 -12.38 12.37 -0.31
CA HIS A 131 -13.39 11.50 -0.92
C HIS A 131 -14.77 11.68 -0.29
N VAL A 132 -15.40 12.83 -0.56
CA VAL A 132 -16.81 13.10 -0.25
C VAL A 132 -17.71 12.00 -0.84
N ALA A 133 -18.77 11.62 -0.14
CA ALA A 133 -19.65 10.54 -0.59
C ALA A 133 -20.23 10.86 -1.97
N LYS A 134 -20.16 9.90 -2.91
CA LYS A 134 -20.73 10.02 -4.27
C LYS A 134 -20.14 11.13 -5.16
N THR A 135 -18.92 11.60 -4.94
CA THR A 135 -18.22 12.54 -5.85
C THR A 135 -17.20 11.86 -6.79
N ALA A 136 -17.48 10.63 -7.22
CA ALA A 136 -16.63 9.79 -8.09
C ALA A 136 -15.21 9.46 -7.57
N GLY A 137 -14.85 9.77 -6.33
CA GLY A 137 -13.51 9.46 -5.77
C GLY A 137 -13.07 7.98 -5.86
N SER A 138 -14.01 7.04 -6.01
CA SER A 138 -13.72 5.63 -6.28
C SER A 138 -13.21 5.38 -7.71
N PHE A 139 -13.80 6.05 -8.70
CA PHE A 139 -13.33 6.03 -10.08
C PHE A 139 -12.00 6.78 -10.21
N VAL A 140 -11.88 7.95 -9.58
CA VAL A 140 -10.63 8.74 -9.55
C VAL A 140 -9.47 7.89 -9.01
N ASN A 141 -9.61 7.31 -7.80
CA ASN A 141 -8.55 6.47 -7.24
C ASN A 141 -8.25 5.25 -8.13
N GLY A 142 -9.28 4.55 -8.60
CA GLY A 142 -9.09 3.37 -9.45
C GLY A 142 -8.38 3.68 -10.77
N ALA A 143 -8.73 4.78 -11.42
CA ALA A 143 -8.12 5.23 -12.67
C ALA A 143 -6.69 5.74 -12.48
N LEU A 144 -6.42 6.46 -11.38
CA LEU A 144 -5.07 6.90 -11.06
C LEU A 144 -4.17 5.73 -10.67
N ALA A 145 -4.62 4.85 -9.75
CA ALA A 145 -3.83 3.71 -9.30
C ALA A 145 -3.50 2.70 -10.42
N LEU A 146 -4.38 2.60 -11.43
CA LEU A 146 -4.13 1.74 -12.58
C LEU A 146 -3.07 2.30 -13.56
N ASN A 147 -2.80 3.60 -13.52
CA ASN A 147 -2.01 4.30 -14.54
C ASN A 147 -0.80 5.07 -14.00
N TYR A 148 -0.74 5.33 -12.69
CA TYR A 148 0.36 6.01 -12.00
C TYR A 148 0.85 5.24 -10.76
N GLU A 149 2.12 5.42 -10.44
CA GLU A 149 2.77 4.86 -9.24
C GLU A 149 2.45 5.68 -8.00
N ARG A 150 2.72 5.10 -6.81
CA ARG A 150 2.59 5.78 -5.51
C ARG A 150 1.20 6.38 -5.26
N VAL A 151 0.16 5.75 -5.83
CA VAL A 151 -1.25 6.09 -5.61
C VAL A 151 -1.82 5.17 -4.55
N CYS A 152 -2.40 5.76 -3.51
CA CYS A 152 -2.90 5.08 -2.32
C CYS A 152 -4.38 5.42 -2.08
N GLY A 153 -5.17 4.46 -1.59
CA GLY A 153 -6.54 4.78 -1.20
C GLY A 153 -7.42 3.60 -0.79
N HIS A 154 -8.56 3.91 -0.15
CA HIS A 154 -9.56 2.90 0.25
C HIS A 154 -10.03 2.07 -0.95
N LYS A 155 -9.95 2.59 -2.18
CA LYS A 155 -10.41 1.92 -3.40
C LYS A 155 -9.31 1.24 -4.22
N GLY A 156 -8.19 0.89 -3.57
CA GLY A 156 -7.03 0.23 -4.17
C GLY A 156 -5.77 1.08 -4.13
N TYR A 157 -4.62 0.41 -4.28
CA TYR A 157 -3.28 0.98 -4.38
C TYR A 157 -2.68 0.67 -5.75
N SER A 158 -1.71 1.48 -6.20
CA SER A 158 -1.10 1.31 -7.52
C SER A 158 -0.51 -0.08 -7.75
N TYR A 159 0.15 -0.66 -6.75
CA TYR A 159 0.87 -1.94 -6.84
C TYR A 159 -0.03 -3.17 -7.12
N ASP A 160 -1.34 -3.08 -6.97
CA ASP A 160 -2.30 -4.19 -7.22
C ASP A 160 -3.43 -3.80 -8.18
N ALA A 161 -3.55 -2.51 -8.53
CA ALA A 161 -4.62 -1.99 -9.36
C ALA A 161 -4.73 -2.72 -10.70
N TYR A 162 -3.59 -3.03 -11.35
CA TYR A 162 -3.55 -3.71 -12.65
C TYR A 162 -4.13 -5.13 -12.60
N GLN A 163 -3.60 -6.00 -11.73
CA GLN A 163 -4.12 -7.36 -11.60
C GLN A 163 -5.56 -7.38 -11.07
N ALA A 164 -5.91 -6.46 -10.18
CA ALA A 164 -7.28 -6.37 -9.68
C ALA A 164 -8.28 -5.89 -10.76
N ASN A 165 -7.83 -5.08 -11.73
CA ASN A 165 -8.62 -4.72 -12.91
C ASN A 165 -8.75 -5.92 -13.88
N LEU A 166 -7.67 -6.66 -14.14
CA LEU A 166 -7.71 -7.89 -14.94
C LEU A 166 -8.59 -8.99 -14.32
N ARG A 167 -8.56 -9.18 -13.00
CA ARG A 167 -9.45 -10.12 -12.30
C ARG A 167 -10.92 -9.76 -12.51
N TYR A 168 -11.25 -8.46 -12.46
CA TYR A 168 -12.61 -7.98 -12.67
C TYR A 168 -13.09 -8.14 -14.11
N SER A 169 -12.24 -7.92 -15.12
CA SER A 169 -12.59 -8.15 -16.53
C SER A 169 -13.00 -9.61 -16.78
N ARG A 170 -12.33 -10.55 -16.11
CA ARG A 170 -12.59 -12.00 -16.20
C ARG A 170 -13.83 -12.44 -15.42
N ASN A 171 -14.21 -11.72 -14.35
CA ASN A 171 -15.36 -12.06 -13.52
C ASN A 171 -16.04 -10.83 -12.91
N LEU A 172 -16.91 -10.20 -13.70
CA LEU A 172 -17.65 -8.98 -13.33
C LEU A 172 -18.57 -9.12 -12.10
N ARG A 173 -18.97 -10.35 -11.74
CA ARG A 173 -20.01 -10.58 -10.71
C ARG A 173 -19.47 -10.77 -9.30
N ASP A 174 -18.26 -11.32 -9.15
CA ASP A 174 -17.63 -11.45 -7.84
C ASP A 174 -16.10 -11.63 -7.98
N PRO A 175 -15.29 -10.60 -7.75
CA PRO A 175 -13.83 -10.73 -7.74
C PRO A 175 -13.36 -11.42 -6.45
N PHE A 176 -13.63 -12.72 -6.33
CA PHE A 176 -13.12 -13.62 -5.28
C PHE A 176 -11.60 -13.83 -5.41
N ASP A 177 -10.84 -12.76 -5.18
CA ASP A 177 -9.41 -12.83 -4.87
C ASP A 177 -9.17 -13.57 -3.53
N SER A 178 -7.91 -13.85 -3.20
CA SER A 178 -7.57 -14.46 -1.90
C SER A 178 -7.94 -13.56 -0.71
N PHE A 179 -7.91 -12.24 -0.91
CA PHE A 179 -8.14 -11.23 0.10
C PHE A 179 -9.58 -11.20 0.59
N SER A 180 -10.55 -11.22 -0.32
CA SER A 180 -12.00 -11.25 -0.03
C SER A 180 -12.45 -12.52 0.68
N LYS A 181 -11.70 -13.63 0.54
CA LYS A 181 -11.91 -14.86 1.31
C LYS A 181 -11.52 -14.69 2.79
N LEU A 182 -10.49 -13.89 3.08
CA LEU A 182 -10.03 -13.56 4.44
C LEU A 182 -10.88 -12.46 5.08
N PHE A 183 -11.22 -11.43 4.30
CA PHE A 183 -11.88 -10.22 4.77
C PHE A 183 -13.19 -10.00 4.00
N PRO A 184 -14.29 -10.71 4.37
CA PRO A 184 -15.59 -10.48 3.76
C PRO A 184 -15.98 -9.00 3.78
N LYS A 185 -16.51 -8.50 2.65
CA LYS A 185 -16.78 -7.08 2.29
C LYS A 185 -15.58 -6.28 1.74
N TYR A 186 -14.37 -6.80 1.84
CA TYR A 186 -13.15 -6.18 1.33
C TYR A 186 -12.55 -7.02 0.19
N ASN A 187 -11.66 -6.43 -0.60
CA ASN A 187 -10.90 -7.09 -1.66
C ASN A 187 -9.66 -6.24 -1.96
N ARG A 188 -8.81 -6.64 -2.90
CA ARG A 188 -7.61 -5.88 -3.28
C ARG A 188 -7.88 -4.45 -3.82
N GLN A 189 -9.14 -4.12 -4.16
CA GLN A 189 -9.60 -2.76 -4.50
C GLN A 189 -10.53 -2.14 -3.45
N ARG A 190 -10.63 -2.74 -2.27
CA ARG A 190 -11.29 -2.17 -1.11
C ARG A 190 -10.47 -2.52 0.11
N VAL A 191 -9.38 -1.80 0.33
CA VAL A 191 -8.41 -2.12 1.39
C VAL A 191 -8.95 -1.63 2.74
N PRO A 192 -8.98 -2.47 3.79
CA PRO A 192 -9.45 -2.06 5.10
C PRO A 192 -8.61 -0.92 5.70
N PRO A 193 -9.20 0.07 6.41
CA PRO A 193 -8.45 1.21 6.95
C PRO A 193 -7.32 0.85 7.91
N TRP A 194 -7.44 -0.27 8.65
CA TRP A 194 -6.36 -0.77 9.51
C TRP A 194 -5.19 -1.31 8.69
N ILE A 195 -5.44 -2.09 7.62
CA ILE A 195 -4.40 -2.55 6.69
C ILE A 195 -3.75 -1.35 6.00
N MET A 196 -4.51 -0.32 5.62
CA MET A 196 -3.93 0.92 5.06
C MET A 196 -3.02 1.67 6.04
N SER A 197 -3.33 1.61 7.33
CA SER A 197 -2.52 2.27 8.37
C SER A 197 -1.33 1.42 8.81
N ASP A 198 -1.43 0.09 8.68
CA ASP A 198 -0.38 -0.91 8.89
C ASP A 198 0.64 -0.88 7.74
N ILE A 199 0.14 -0.73 6.50
CA ILE A 199 0.90 -0.40 5.29
C ILE A 199 1.63 0.93 5.49
N GLY A 200 0.91 2.02 5.76
CA GLY A 200 1.48 3.37 5.87
C GLY A 200 1.17 4.26 4.67
N TYR A 201 1.82 5.44 4.64
CA TYR A 201 1.57 6.50 3.65
C TYR A 201 2.86 7.17 3.14
N GLU A 202 4.03 6.66 3.53
CA GLU A 202 5.35 7.29 3.36
C GLU A 202 5.83 7.36 1.91
N ASP A 203 5.46 6.35 1.12
CA ASP A 203 5.71 6.18 -0.31
C ASP A 203 4.46 6.52 -1.16
N CYS A 204 3.51 7.30 -0.63
CA CYS A 204 2.38 7.81 -1.41
C CYS A 204 2.69 9.22 -1.95
N ASP A 205 2.50 9.44 -3.25
CA ASP A 205 2.47 10.78 -3.86
C ASP A 205 1.04 11.32 -3.88
N TRP A 206 0.04 10.43 -3.98
CA TRP A 206 -1.38 10.77 -3.97
C TRP A 206 -2.18 9.81 -3.08
N LEU A 207 -3.09 10.35 -2.27
CA LEU A 207 -3.92 9.59 -1.33
C LEU A 207 -5.39 10.00 -1.42
N SER A 208 -6.29 9.03 -1.66
CA SER A 208 -7.74 9.21 -1.57
C SER A 208 -8.37 8.32 -0.51
N GLN A 209 -8.93 8.94 0.52
CA GLN A 209 -9.49 8.24 1.66
C GLN A 209 -10.95 8.59 1.91
N GLU A 210 -11.74 7.54 2.11
CA GLU A 210 -13.19 7.59 2.24
C GLU A 210 -13.57 7.54 3.73
N THR A 211 -13.33 8.65 4.43
CA THR A 211 -13.36 8.71 5.89
C THR A 211 -13.59 10.14 6.39
N HIS A 212 -13.81 10.31 7.70
CA HIS A 212 -14.08 11.60 8.35
C HIS A 212 -12.87 12.54 8.28
N TRP A 213 -13.11 13.85 8.28
CA TRP A 213 -12.05 14.85 8.07
C TRP A 213 -10.91 14.79 9.10
N GLN A 214 -11.16 14.32 10.32
CA GLN A 214 -10.15 14.21 11.38
C GLN A 214 -9.02 13.25 11.01
N PHE A 215 -9.26 12.28 10.11
CA PHE A 215 -8.23 11.37 9.59
C PHE A 215 -7.02 12.13 9.05
N TRP A 216 -7.26 13.28 8.38
CA TRP A 216 -6.21 14.03 7.71
C TRP A 216 -5.21 14.68 8.68
N ARG A 217 -5.57 14.87 9.96
CA ARG A 217 -4.67 15.46 10.99
C ARG A 217 -3.33 14.72 11.12
N LYS A 218 -3.24 13.44 10.75
CA LYS A 218 -1.96 12.70 10.71
C LYS A 218 -0.91 13.30 9.75
N PHE A 219 -1.34 14.12 8.79
CA PHE A 219 -0.49 14.81 7.82
C PHE A 219 -0.25 16.28 8.15
N GLN A 220 -0.65 16.77 9.33
CA GLN A 220 -0.50 18.19 9.73
C GLN A 220 0.95 18.71 9.64
N ASN A 221 1.94 17.82 9.80
CA ASN A 221 3.37 18.12 9.73
C ASN A 221 3.98 17.96 8.33
N TRP A 222 3.18 17.65 7.30
CA TRP A 222 3.64 17.38 5.92
C TRP A 222 3.22 18.54 5.00
N THR A 223 3.99 18.84 3.94
CA THR A 223 3.48 19.70 2.85
C THR A 223 2.41 18.91 2.09
N VAL A 224 1.18 19.41 2.10
CA VAL A 224 0.04 18.73 1.46
C VAL A 224 -0.80 19.67 0.60
N GLU A 225 -1.44 19.12 -0.42
CA GLU A 225 -2.43 19.85 -1.23
C GLU A 225 -3.70 19.03 -1.33
N PHE A 226 -4.75 19.51 -0.65
CA PHE A 226 -6.06 18.89 -0.60
C PHE A 226 -6.83 19.18 -1.89
N HIS A 227 -7.27 18.13 -2.58
CA HIS A 227 -8.09 18.22 -3.79
C HIS A 227 -9.52 17.82 -3.43
N LEU A 228 -10.44 18.78 -3.47
CA LEU A 228 -11.86 18.58 -3.19
C LEU A 228 -12.69 18.52 -4.49
N PRO A 229 -13.27 17.37 -4.86
CA PRO A 229 -14.23 17.30 -5.95
C PRO A 229 -15.51 18.03 -5.56
N CYS A 230 -15.86 19.09 -6.27
CA CYS A 230 -17.09 19.86 -6.06
C CYS A 230 -18.18 19.40 -7.04
N ARG A 231 -19.40 19.20 -6.52
CA ARG A 231 -20.56 18.70 -7.28
C ARG A 231 -21.78 19.60 -7.06
N ASP A 232 -22.64 19.71 -8.07
CA ASP A 232 -23.93 20.41 -7.95
C ASP A 232 -24.74 19.85 -6.77
N PRO A 233 -25.28 20.70 -5.86
CA PRO A 233 -25.91 20.21 -4.64
C PRO A 233 -27.16 19.33 -4.87
N ILE A 234 -27.93 19.60 -5.93
CA ILE A 234 -29.17 18.87 -6.22
C ILE A 234 -28.85 17.52 -6.87
N ASP A 235 -27.96 17.51 -7.86
CA ASP A 235 -27.48 16.28 -8.50
C ASP A 235 -26.73 15.36 -7.51
N HIS A 236 -25.97 15.95 -6.58
CA HIS A 236 -25.33 15.23 -5.49
C HIS A 236 -26.38 14.61 -4.56
N LEU A 237 -27.37 15.38 -4.10
CA LEU A 237 -28.44 14.88 -3.24
C LEU A 237 -29.20 13.70 -3.87
N LEU A 238 -29.64 13.85 -5.12
CA LEU A 238 -30.36 12.82 -5.87
C LEU A 238 -29.50 11.55 -6.05
N SER A 239 -28.19 11.73 -6.28
CA SER A 239 -27.23 10.64 -6.31
C SER A 239 -27.00 9.95 -4.95
N MET A 240 -27.28 10.60 -3.82
CA MET A 240 -27.30 9.98 -2.49
C MET A 240 -28.66 9.30 -2.21
N CYS A 241 -29.78 9.92 -2.60
CA CYS A 241 -31.11 9.31 -2.56
C CYS A 241 -31.14 7.96 -3.29
N ASN A 242 -30.67 7.94 -4.55
CA ASN A 242 -30.58 6.74 -5.36
C ASN A 242 -29.71 5.64 -4.71
N HIS A 243 -28.60 6.01 -4.07
CA HIS A 243 -27.78 5.03 -3.34
C HIS A 243 -28.49 4.40 -2.14
N ARG A 244 -29.39 5.15 -1.49
CA ARG A 244 -30.21 4.67 -0.37
C ARG A 244 -31.53 4.04 -0.82
N GLU A 245 -31.72 3.82 -2.13
CA GLU A 245 -32.97 3.30 -2.72
C GLU A 245 -34.19 4.16 -2.31
N ARG A 246 -34.01 5.49 -2.24
CA ARG A 246 -35.06 6.46 -1.87
C ARG A 246 -35.44 7.35 -3.05
N VAL A 247 -36.73 7.53 -3.24
CA VAL A 247 -37.30 8.63 -4.03
C VAL A 247 -37.49 9.84 -3.11
N PHE A 248 -37.02 11.01 -3.54
CA PHE A 248 -37.19 12.28 -2.82
C PHE A 248 -38.61 12.82 -3.04
N ASN A 249 -39.30 13.26 -1.98
CA ASN A 249 -40.67 13.75 -2.05
C ASN A 249 -40.73 15.30 -2.06
N CYS A 250 -40.79 15.89 -3.25
CA CYS A 250 -40.93 17.34 -3.41
C CYS A 250 -42.27 17.93 -2.91
N SER A 251 -43.26 17.08 -2.60
CA SER A 251 -44.54 17.48 -2.02
C SER A 251 -44.55 17.42 -0.49
N SER A 252 -43.42 17.07 0.14
CA SER A 252 -43.28 17.13 1.59
C SER A 252 -43.39 18.57 2.10
N SER A 253 -44.13 18.78 3.19
CA SER A 253 -44.14 20.06 3.92
C SER A 253 -42.74 20.37 4.50
N ASP A 254 -42.08 19.33 5.00
CA ASP A 254 -40.69 19.36 5.45
C ASP A 254 -39.76 18.77 4.38
N LEU A 255 -39.14 19.65 3.60
CA LEU A 255 -38.13 19.29 2.61
C LEU A 255 -36.75 19.03 3.24
N ILE A 256 -36.52 19.42 4.50
CA ILE A 256 -35.22 19.26 5.18
C ILE A 256 -35.07 17.84 5.71
N ALA A 257 -36.11 17.30 6.36
CA ALA A 257 -36.16 15.89 6.72
C ALA A 257 -35.96 14.96 5.50
N GLU A 258 -36.46 15.36 4.32
CA GLU A 258 -36.22 14.66 3.07
C GLU A 258 -34.75 14.72 2.60
N VAL A 259 -34.07 15.85 2.79
CA VAL A 259 -32.61 15.96 2.54
C VAL A 259 -31.83 15.02 3.46
N GLU A 260 -32.13 15.02 4.75
CA GLU A 260 -31.46 14.18 5.75
C GLU A 260 -31.70 12.68 5.49
N ARG A 261 -32.91 12.30 5.07
CA ARG A 261 -33.27 10.93 4.67
C ARG A 261 -32.39 10.41 3.52
N CYS A 262 -31.95 11.28 2.61
CA CYS A 262 -31.01 10.92 1.54
C CYS A 262 -29.52 11.07 1.90
N SER A 263 -29.18 11.96 2.83
CA SER A 263 -27.81 12.41 3.12
C SER A 263 -26.85 11.30 3.61
N LEU A 264 -25.62 11.28 3.07
CA LEU A 264 -24.57 10.30 3.42
C LEU A 264 -23.31 10.98 3.95
N GLU A 265 -22.92 10.70 5.19
CA GLU A 265 -21.59 11.00 5.77
C GLU A 265 -21.05 12.41 5.45
N HIS A 266 -21.73 13.43 5.96
CA HIS A 266 -21.37 14.84 5.73
C HIS A 266 -20.06 15.28 6.41
N ASP A 267 -19.57 14.52 7.39
CA ASP A 267 -18.39 14.80 8.21
C ASP A 267 -17.05 14.39 7.55
N ARG A 268 -17.06 14.12 6.25
CA ARG A 268 -15.84 13.88 5.44
C ARG A 268 -15.11 15.17 5.05
N TYR A 269 -15.75 16.33 5.22
CA TYR A 269 -15.18 17.66 5.01
C TYR A 269 -15.35 18.53 6.27
N SER A 270 -14.44 19.47 6.48
CA SER A 270 -14.54 20.55 7.47
C SER A 270 -13.73 21.74 6.97
N ASP A 271 -14.17 22.97 7.27
CA ASP A 271 -13.40 24.19 6.98
C ASP A 271 -12.05 24.22 7.71
N THR A 272 -11.89 23.39 8.75
CA THR A 272 -10.60 23.11 9.41
C THR A 272 -9.52 22.65 8.41
N LEU A 273 -9.88 21.99 7.31
CA LEU A 273 -8.93 21.58 6.25
C LEU A 273 -8.36 22.77 5.45
N ASN A 274 -9.00 23.94 5.56
CA ASN A 274 -8.52 25.22 5.02
C ASN A 274 -7.84 26.09 6.10
N SER A 275 -7.80 25.64 7.36
CA SER A 275 -7.26 26.42 8.47
C SER A 275 -5.76 26.22 8.61
N SER A 276 -5.02 27.33 8.59
CA SER A 276 -3.57 27.35 8.85
C SER A 276 -3.21 26.97 10.28
N SER A 277 -4.16 26.96 11.23
CA SER A 277 -3.94 26.50 12.61
C SER A 277 -3.70 24.99 12.71
N ASP A 278 -4.50 24.21 11.99
CA ASP A 278 -4.49 22.74 12.04
C ASP A 278 -3.65 22.14 10.91
N PHE A 279 -3.47 22.89 9.82
CA PHE A 279 -2.69 22.47 8.65
C PHE A 279 -1.84 23.63 8.10
N PRO A 280 -0.77 24.06 8.80
CA PRO A 280 0.04 25.22 8.41
C PRO A 280 0.72 25.08 7.05
N ASN A 281 0.99 23.84 6.62
CA ASN A 281 1.65 23.51 5.36
C ASN A 281 0.69 22.96 4.29
N ALA A 282 -0.63 23.16 4.47
CA ALA A 282 -1.63 22.71 3.51
C ALA A 282 -2.08 23.80 2.53
N ARG A 283 -2.52 23.35 1.36
CA ARG A 283 -3.29 24.16 0.39
C ARG A 283 -4.58 23.42 0.09
N LEU A 284 -5.73 24.09 0.22
CA LEU A 284 -7.01 23.52 -0.21
C LEU A 284 -7.36 24.03 -1.62
N LYS A 285 -7.62 23.10 -2.52
CA LYS A 285 -7.97 23.31 -3.92
C LYS A 285 -9.23 22.51 -4.26
N CYS A 286 -9.96 22.92 -5.28
CA CYS A 286 -11.14 22.22 -5.76
C CYS A 286 -11.10 21.99 -7.28
N TYR A 287 -12.02 21.16 -7.77
CA TYR A 287 -12.32 21.02 -9.19
C TYR A 287 -13.78 20.64 -9.39
N ASN A 288 -14.33 20.91 -10.58
CA ASN A 288 -15.68 20.47 -10.91
C ASN A 288 -15.68 18.95 -11.18
N MET A 289 -16.49 18.20 -10.43
CA MET A 289 -16.60 16.75 -10.54
C MET A 289 -17.07 16.28 -11.92
N SER A 290 -17.80 17.11 -12.69
CA SER A 290 -18.12 16.79 -14.10
C SER A 290 -16.87 16.69 -15.00
N MET A 291 -15.76 17.32 -14.61
CA MET A 291 -14.47 17.30 -15.31
C MET A 291 -13.49 16.27 -14.74
N THR A 292 -14.01 15.14 -14.22
CA THR A 292 -13.18 14.11 -13.58
C THR A 292 -12.08 13.56 -14.52
N SER A 293 -12.33 13.41 -15.83
CA SER A 293 -11.31 13.00 -16.80
C SER A 293 -10.17 14.02 -16.90
N THR A 294 -10.50 15.30 -17.00
CA THR A 294 -9.52 16.41 -17.04
C THR A 294 -8.73 16.52 -15.74
N TYR A 295 -9.33 16.21 -14.58
CA TYR A 295 -8.59 16.08 -13.31
C TYR A 295 -7.61 14.90 -13.33
N ILE A 296 -7.98 13.75 -13.90
CA ILE A 296 -7.07 12.60 -14.05
C ILE A 296 -5.91 12.95 -15.00
N GLU A 297 -6.16 13.68 -16.08
CA GLU A 297 -5.13 14.21 -16.99
C GLU A 297 -4.20 15.20 -16.29
N TYR A 298 -4.75 16.14 -15.51
CA TYR A 298 -3.98 17.07 -14.68
C TYR A 298 -3.07 16.34 -13.70
N MET A 299 -3.60 15.40 -12.92
CA MET A 299 -2.79 14.57 -12.02
C MET A 299 -1.76 13.74 -12.79
N GLY A 300 -2.06 13.35 -14.03
CA GLY A 300 -1.13 12.64 -14.91
C GLY A 300 0.05 13.45 -15.42
N THR A 301 0.07 14.77 -15.21
CA THR A 301 1.26 15.62 -15.42
C THR A 301 2.17 15.69 -14.18
N ILE A 302 1.66 15.26 -13.03
CA ILE A 302 2.32 15.34 -11.72
C ILE A 302 2.84 13.96 -11.30
N LEU A 303 1.99 12.94 -11.41
CA LEU A 303 2.27 11.60 -10.94
C LEU A 303 3.11 10.80 -11.94
N GLN A 304 4.01 9.98 -11.42
CA GLN A 304 4.81 9.07 -12.21
C GLN A 304 3.93 8.01 -12.89
N LYS A 305 4.04 7.87 -14.22
CA LYS A 305 3.33 6.82 -14.97
C LYS A 305 3.84 5.42 -14.63
N LYS A 306 2.93 4.45 -14.53
CA LYS A 306 3.29 3.03 -14.41
C LYS A 306 3.92 2.49 -15.69
N ARG A 307 4.74 1.45 -15.55
CA ARG A 307 5.28 0.66 -16.68
C ARG A 307 4.17 0.01 -17.50
N ARG A 308 3.09 -0.43 -16.85
CA ARG A 308 1.87 -0.90 -17.52
C ARG A 308 0.69 -0.04 -17.14
N GLN A 309 0.11 0.60 -18.14
CA GLN A 309 -1.12 1.37 -18.07
C GLN A 309 -2.29 0.55 -18.63
N ALA A 310 -3.51 0.83 -18.19
CA ALA A 310 -4.71 0.17 -18.67
C ALA A 310 -5.96 1.04 -18.48
N GLU A 311 -7.00 0.75 -19.26
CA GLU A 311 -8.31 1.37 -19.08
C GLU A 311 -8.95 0.87 -17.77
N TYR A 312 -9.42 1.81 -16.95
CA TYR A 312 -10.10 1.48 -15.71
C TYR A 312 -11.53 1.01 -15.99
N LEU A 313 -11.82 -0.24 -15.62
CA LEU A 313 -13.15 -0.81 -15.77
C LEU A 313 -14.09 -0.16 -14.77
N TYR A 314 -14.89 0.79 -15.25
CA TYR A 314 -15.85 1.53 -14.44
C TYR A 314 -16.80 0.60 -13.68
N ARG A 315 -17.08 0.96 -12.43
CA ARG A 315 -17.89 0.17 -11.50
C ARG A 315 -18.98 1.06 -10.92
N PRO A 316 -20.22 0.99 -11.46
CA PRO A 316 -21.31 1.75 -10.88
C PRO A 316 -21.52 1.30 -9.42
N THR A 317 -21.53 2.26 -8.49
CA THR A 317 -21.86 2.03 -7.06
C THR A 317 -23.30 2.38 -6.72
N ASN A 318 -24.09 2.68 -7.76
CA ASN A 318 -25.47 3.15 -7.80
C ASN A 318 -26.13 2.51 -9.02
N GLU A 319 -27.42 2.23 -8.94
CA GLU A 319 -28.23 1.92 -10.13
C GLU A 319 -28.30 3.12 -11.09
N PRO A 320 -28.57 2.90 -12.40
CA PRO A 320 -28.86 3.98 -13.34
C PRO A 320 -30.01 4.88 -12.83
N ARG A 321 -29.82 6.20 -12.90
CA ARG A 321 -30.86 7.17 -12.51
C ARG A 321 -31.77 7.48 -13.67
N ASP A 322 -33.08 7.44 -13.44
CA ASP A 322 -34.06 8.03 -14.35
C ASP A 322 -34.34 9.47 -13.93
N MET A 323 -33.56 10.40 -14.50
CA MET A 323 -33.69 11.83 -14.26
C MET A 323 -35.09 12.38 -14.59
N SER A 324 -35.87 11.74 -15.47
CA SER A 324 -37.23 12.20 -15.80
C SER A 324 -38.24 12.01 -14.66
N THR A 325 -37.90 11.17 -13.67
CA THR A 325 -38.72 10.90 -12.47
C THR A 325 -38.28 11.72 -11.25
N GLU A 326 -37.13 12.40 -11.33
CA GLU A 326 -36.53 13.10 -10.19
C GLU A 326 -37.19 14.47 -10.00
N CYS A 327 -38.18 14.55 -9.11
CA CYS A 327 -39.04 15.72 -8.95
C CYS A 327 -38.31 17.06 -8.70
N LEU A 328 -37.10 17.05 -8.12
CA LEU A 328 -36.28 18.27 -7.91
C LEU A 328 -35.75 18.87 -9.23
N LEU A 329 -35.73 18.11 -10.32
CA LEU A 329 -35.37 18.63 -11.64
C LEU A 329 -36.55 19.36 -12.32
N HIS A 330 -37.78 19.11 -11.88
CA HIS A 330 -39.01 19.65 -12.47
C HIS A 330 -39.77 20.65 -11.57
N ASN A 331 -39.60 20.58 -10.25
CA ASN A 331 -40.22 21.50 -9.29
C ASN A 331 -39.22 22.58 -8.85
N ALA A 332 -39.22 23.72 -9.55
CA ALA A 332 -38.31 24.85 -9.30
C ALA A 332 -38.40 25.41 -7.86
N THR A 333 -39.59 25.45 -7.27
CA THR A 333 -39.81 25.95 -5.90
C THR A 333 -39.17 25.03 -4.85
N ALA A 334 -39.39 23.72 -4.96
CA ALA A 334 -38.76 22.72 -4.09
C ALA A 334 -37.24 22.71 -4.28
N ARG A 335 -36.78 22.72 -5.55
CA ARG A 335 -35.36 22.81 -5.90
C ARG A 335 -34.68 24.00 -5.23
N THR A 336 -35.26 25.20 -5.34
CA THR A 336 -34.67 26.44 -4.78
C THR A 336 -34.57 26.38 -3.25
N ARG A 337 -35.57 25.82 -2.56
CA ARG A 337 -35.53 25.63 -1.10
C ARG A 337 -34.45 24.63 -0.68
N VAL A 338 -34.36 23.49 -1.37
CA VAL A 338 -33.37 22.44 -1.11
C VAL A 338 -31.95 22.91 -1.44
N GLU A 339 -31.75 23.56 -2.58
CA GLU A 339 -30.43 24.07 -3.00
C GLU A 339 -29.90 25.09 -2.00
N ARG A 340 -30.76 26.01 -1.51
CA ARG A 340 -30.40 26.98 -0.46
C ARG A 340 -29.96 26.30 0.84
N TYR A 341 -30.68 25.26 1.28
CA TYR A 341 -30.31 24.50 2.48
C TYR A 341 -28.98 23.75 2.29
N MET A 342 -28.79 23.12 1.13
CA MET A 342 -27.56 22.40 0.81
C MET A 342 -26.36 23.35 0.72
N LYS A 343 -26.50 24.50 0.05
CA LYS A 343 -25.46 25.54 -0.04
C LYS A 343 -25.09 26.18 1.31
N ALA A 344 -25.94 26.05 2.33
CA ALA A 344 -25.62 26.46 3.70
C ALA A 344 -24.72 25.45 4.46
N GLN A 345 -24.51 24.25 3.94
CA GLN A 345 -23.58 23.28 4.54
C GLN A 345 -22.13 23.61 4.13
N PRO A 346 -21.12 23.46 5.02
CA PRO A 346 -19.74 23.89 4.79
C PRO A 346 -19.12 23.44 3.46
N TYR A 347 -19.30 22.17 3.09
CA TYR A 347 -18.76 21.61 1.84
C TYR A 347 -19.27 22.34 0.59
N TYR A 348 -20.58 22.59 0.49
CA TYR A 348 -21.14 23.27 -0.68
C TYR A 348 -20.86 24.77 -0.65
N ALA A 349 -20.85 25.41 0.53
CA ALA A 349 -20.47 26.81 0.70
C ALA A 349 -19.03 27.07 0.22
N PHE A 350 -18.07 26.21 0.62
CA PHE A 350 -16.70 26.25 0.12
C PHE A 350 -16.65 26.01 -1.40
N CYS A 351 -17.37 25.01 -1.91
CA CYS A 351 -17.35 24.67 -3.34
C CYS A 351 -17.87 25.79 -4.25
N ASP A 352 -18.95 26.48 -3.86
CA ASP A 352 -19.54 27.60 -4.58
C ASP A 352 -18.52 28.75 -4.73
N GLN A 353 -17.81 29.08 -3.66
CA GLN A 353 -16.72 30.08 -3.68
C GLN A 353 -15.50 29.59 -4.47
N CYS A 354 -15.06 28.35 -4.22
CA CYS A 354 -13.80 27.84 -4.72
C CYS A 354 -13.81 27.68 -6.25
N LEU A 355 -14.90 27.20 -6.85
CA LEU A 355 -15.00 26.96 -8.29
C LEU A 355 -14.78 28.22 -9.15
N HIS A 356 -15.07 29.41 -8.61
CA HIS A 356 -14.87 30.70 -9.26
C HIS A 356 -13.55 31.40 -8.89
N SER A 357 -12.77 30.81 -7.97
CA SER A 357 -11.52 31.36 -7.46
C SER A 357 -10.27 30.85 -8.21
N GLU A 358 -9.07 31.28 -7.80
CA GLU A 358 -7.79 30.68 -8.24
C GLU A 358 -7.51 29.30 -7.62
N GLN A 359 -8.37 28.85 -6.70
CA GLN A 359 -8.25 27.57 -6.04
C GLN A 359 -8.95 26.44 -6.81
N ASN A 360 -9.64 26.76 -7.91
CA ASN A 360 -10.09 25.79 -8.91
C ASN A 360 -8.91 25.32 -9.77
N LEU A 361 -8.48 24.07 -9.59
CA LEU A 361 -7.35 23.44 -10.28
C LEU A 361 -7.44 23.54 -11.80
N LEU A 362 -8.65 23.46 -12.35
CA LEU A 362 -8.88 23.34 -13.81
C LEU A 362 -9.20 24.69 -14.46
N ARG A 363 -9.15 25.80 -13.71
CA ARG A 363 -9.48 27.15 -14.22
C ARG A 363 -8.59 27.59 -15.37
N ALA A 364 -7.29 27.29 -15.31
CA ALA A 364 -6.36 27.60 -16.39
C ALA A 364 -6.72 26.84 -17.70
N GLN A 365 -7.15 25.58 -17.59
CA GLN A 365 -7.58 24.79 -18.75
C GLN A 365 -8.89 25.34 -19.32
N MET A 366 -9.88 25.68 -18.49
CA MET A 366 -11.12 26.34 -18.92
C MET A 366 -10.85 27.62 -19.72
N MET A 367 -9.95 28.49 -19.24
CA MET A 367 -9.56 29.71 -19.97
C MET A 367 -8.83 29.41 -21.28
N THR A 368 -8.03 28.33 -21.32
CA THR A 368 -7.27 27.92 -22.51
C THR A 368 -8.20 27.39 -23.61
N THR A 369 -9.20 26.58 -23.27
CA THR A 369 -10.15 25.99 -24.25
C THR A 369 -10.98 27.06 -24.98
N VAL A 370 -11.35 28.16 -24.29
CA VAL A 370 -12.11 29.27 -24.90
C VAL A 370 -11.26 30.04 -25.93
N GLY A 371 -9.94 30.02 -25.82
CA GLY A 371 -9.02 30.73 -26.73
C GLY A 371 -8.47 29.91 -27.90
N LEU A 372 -8.67 28.58 -27.95
CA LEU A 372 -7.94 27.67 -28.85
C LEU A 372 -8.80 26.77 -29.75
N ASN A 373 -10.00 27.20 -30.13
CA ASN A 373 -10.81 26.55 -31.19
C ASN A 373 -10.23 26.74 -32.62
N ALA A 374 -8.90 26.84 -32.75
CA ALA A 374 -8.18 26.93 -34.00
C ALA A 374 -7.00 25.93 -34.03
N GLY A 375 -7.25 24.71 -34.50
CA GLY A 375 -6.21 23.91 -35.17
C GLY A 375 -5.37 22.92 -34.35
N LEU A 376 -5.77 22.50 -33.14
CA LEU A 376 -5.07 21.45 -32.39
C LEU A 376 -5.61 20.04 -32.73
N THR A 377 -5.01 19.39 -33.73
CA THR A 377 -5.12 17.95 -33.93
C THR A 377 -4.27 17.21 -32.90
N HIS A 378 -4.89 16.34 -32.10
CA HIS A 378 -4.15 15.50 -31.16
C HIS A 378 -3.26 14.51 -31.91
N ALA A 379 -1.95 14.77 -31.91
CA ALA A 379 -0.96 13.80 -32.35
C ALA A 379 -1.00 12.58 -31.42
N SER A 380 -1.54 11.47 -31.92
CA SER A 380 -1.43 10.17 -31.27
C SER A 380 0.04 9.76 -31.25
N THR A 381 0.74 10.06 -30.15
CA THR A 381 2.09 9.55 -29.91
C THR A 381 1.97 8.04 -29.78
N SER A 382 2.36 7.31 -30.83
CA SER A 382 2.56 5.88 -30.76
C SER A 382 3.55 5.61 -29.65
N SER A 383 3.08 4.91 -28.60
CA SER A 383 3.94 4.51 -27.49
C SER A 383 5.02 3.60 -28.04
N ALA A 384 6.21 4.16 -28.26
CA ALA A 384 7.42 3.37 -28.43
C ALA A 384 7.47 2.43 -27.22
N ARG A 385 7.50 1.12 -27.47
CA ARG A 385 7.77 0.17 -26.40
C ARG A 385 9.19 0.45 -25.93
N ASN A 386 9.32 1.17 -24.82
CA ASN A 386 10.55 1.13 -24.06
C ASN A 386 10.75 -0.35 -23.70
N ASP A 387 11.75 -0.99 -24.31
CA ASP A 387 12.12 -2.37 -24.03
C ASP A 387 12.77 -2.45 -22.65
N THR A 388 11.94 -2.24 -21.62
CA THR A 388 12.34 -2.24 -20.23
C THR A 388 12.81 -3.64 -19.86
N ILE A 389 14.09 -3.76 -19.57
CA ILE A 389 14.72 -5.01 -19.14
C ILE A 389 14.18 -5.36 -17.73
N LEU A 390 13.76 -6.61 -17.54
CA LEU A 390 13.57 -7.17 -16.19
C LEU A 390 14.90 -7.73 -15.70
N TYR A 391 15.40 -7.24 -14.57
CA TYR A 391 16.60 -7.79 -13.94
C TYR A 391 16.20 -8.95 -13.02
N ALA A 392 16.60 -10.17 -13.37
CA ALA A 392 16.21 -11.39 -12.65
C ALA A 392 17.39 -11.92 -11.82
N HIS A 393 17.37 -11.69 -10.51
CA HIS A 393 18.35 -12.30 -9.61
C HIS A 393 17.92 -13.73 -9.25
N VAL A 394 18.70 -14.70 -9.71
CA VAL A 394 18.41 -16.12 -9.50
C VAL A 394 19.06 -16.56 -8.20
N HIS A 395 18.23 -16.93 -7.21
CA HIS A 395 18.73 -17.49 -5.97
C HIS A 395 19.31 -18.88 -6.21
N VAL A 396 20.46 -19.13 -5.61
CA VAL A 396 21.06 -20.47 -5.55
C VAL A 396 20.95 -21.06 -4.14
N GLU A 397 20.77 -20.19 -3.12
CA GLU A 397 20.46 -20.53 -1.73
C GLU A 397 19.75 -19.35 -1.00
N GLU A 398 18.85 -19.69 -0.06
CA GLU A 398 17.88 -18.80 0.60
C GLU A 398 18.45 -17.78 1.62
N THR A 399 19.58 -18.08 2.26
CA THR A 399 20.09 -17.35 3.45
C THR A 399 20.67 -16.01 3.08
N GLU A 400 21.68 -16.01 2.21
CA GLU A 400 22.52 -14.82 1.99
C GLU A 400 22.10 -13.99 0.77
N SER A 401 21.51 -14.62 -0.25
CA SER A 401 20.84 -13.92 -1.36
C SER A 401 19.70 -13.01 -0.87
N SER A 402 19.17 -13.28 0.34
CA SER A 402 18.18 -12.44 1.00
C SER A 402 18.68 -11.04 1.32
N HIS A 403 19.98 -10.85 1.60
CA HIS A 403 20.55 -9.53 1.90
C HIS A 403 20.50 -8.60 0.70
N VAL A 404 20.80 -9.12 -0.50
CA VAL A 404 20.69 -8.36 -1.75
C VAL A 404 19.23 -7.98 -2.01
N ASN A 405 18.30 -8.92 -1.80
CA ASN A 405 16.86 -8.66 -1.92
C ASN A 405 16.37 -7.59 -0.93
N GLU A 406 16.78 -7.68 0.32
CA GLU A 406 16.38 -6.77 1.39
C GLU A 406 16.99 -5.38 1.20
N ALA A 407 18.30 -5.29 0.98
CA ALA A 407 18.99 -4.02 0.73
C ALA A 407 18.43 -3.30 -0.50
N LEU A 408 18.09 -4.03 -1.58
CA LEU A 408 17.41 -3.43 -2.73
C LEU A 408 15.96 -3.04 -2.40
N SER A 409 15.21 -3.89 -1.69
CA SER A 409 13.81 -3.63 -1.29
C SER A 409 13.66 -2.40 -0.40
N LEU A 410 14.63 -2.13 0.47
CA LEU A 410 14.61 -0.96 1.36
C LEU A 410 14.90 0.36 0.63
N ASN A 411 15.59 0.32 -0.52
CA ASN A 411 16.20 1.50 -1.13
C ASN A 411 15.70 1.83 -2.54
N TYR A 412 15.10 0.87 -3.25
CA TYR A 412 14.68 1.02 -4.64
C TYR A 412 13.23 0.59 -4.85
N GLU A 413 12.58 1.25 -5.81
CA GLU A 413 11.22 0.97 -6.23
C GLU A 413 11.17 -0.29 -7.11
N ARG A 414 9.99 -0.91 -7.21
CA ARG A 414 9.74 -2.04 -8.13
C ARG A 414 10.68 -3.23 -7.95
N VAL A 415 11.17 -3.42 -6.73
CA VAL A 415 11.91 -4.60 -6.27
C VAL A 415 10.90 -5.62 -5.75
N CYS A 416 10.96 -6.84 -6.27
CA CYS A 416 10.05 -7.94 -5.95
C CYS A 416 10.85 -9.19 -5.59
N GLY A 417 10.48 -9.91 -4.53
CA GLY A 417 11.10 -11.19 -4.26
C GLY A 417 10.36 -12.06 -3.25
N HIS A 418 10.87 -13.28 -3.04
CA HIS A 418 10.21 -14.27 -2.20
C HIS A 418 10.04 -13.80 -0.73
N ARG A 419 10.90 -12.89 -0.26
CA ARG A 419 10.83 -12.28 1.07
C ARG A 419 9.96 -11.01 1.17
N GLY A 420 9.12 -10.74 0.17
CA GLY A 420 8.17 -9.63 0.15
C GLY A 420 8.34 -8.72 -1.06
N TYR A 421 7.34 -7.89 -1.32
CA TYR A 421 7.53 -6.72 -2.19
C TYR A 421 8.36 -5.67 -1.44
N SER A 422 8.99 -4.74 -2.17
CA SER A 422 9.83 -3.69 -1.57
C SER A 422 9.18 -2.93 -0.40
N TYR A 423 7.84 -2.92 -0.37
CA TYR A 423 7.03 -2.28 0.64
C TYR A 423 6.96 -3.07 1.96
N ASP A 424 6.73 -4.38 1.89
CA ASP A 424 6.54 -5.23 3.07
C ASP A 424 7.83 -5.36 3.89
N ALA A 425 8.98 -5.47 3.21
CA ALA A 425 10.31 -5.54 3.83
C ALA A 425 10.72 -4.23 4.53
N TYR A 426 10.23 -3.08 4.04
CA TYR A 426 10.43 -1.76 4.66
C TYR A 426 9.65 -1.63 5.97
N GLN A 427 8.36 -2.02 5.97
CA GLN A 427 7.54 -1.99 7.17
C GLN A 427 7.97 -3.01 8.24
N ALA A 428 8.50 -4.17 7.84
CA ALA A 428 9.07 -5.14 8.78
C ALA A 428 10.27 -4.55 9.56
N ASN A 429 11.22 -3.90 8.87
CA ASN A 429 12.42 -3.35 9.49
C ASN A 429 12.14 -2.14 10.39
N LEU A 430 11.22 -1.24 10.00
CA LEU A 430 10.84 -0.10 10.85
C LEU A 430 10.27 -0.52 12.21
N ARG A 431 9.51 -1.62 12.26
CA ARG A 431 8.87 -2.09 13.49
C ARG A 431 9.85 -2.65 14.49
N ASP A 432 10.80 -3.46 14.03
CA ASP A 432 11.79 -4.07 14.91
C ASP A 432 12.81 -3.03 15.47
N ALA A 433 12.97 -1.88 14.81
CA ALA A 433 13.70 -0.74 15.36
C ALA A 433 12.94 0.01 16.47
N THR A 434 11.61 -0.14 16.56
CA THR A 434 10.76 0.50 17.58
C THR A 434 10.32 -0.51 18.64
N ASN A 435 11.08 -0.56 19.73
CA ASN A 435 10.96 -1.54 20.80
C ASN A 435 9.68 -1.36 21.66
N LEU A 436 8.50 -1.79 21.17
CA LEU A 436 7.22 -1.72 21.88
C LEU A 436 6.31 -2.95 21.69
N SER A 437 5.37 -3.11 22.63
CA SER A 437 4.81 -4.39 23.07
C SER A 437 3.49 -4.85 22.43
N ASP A 438 3.09 -4.33 21.27
CA ASP A 438 1.79 -4.66 20.64
C ASP A 438 1.91 -5.85 19.67
N ARG A 439 1.96 -7.06 20.24
CA ARG A 439 2.21 -8.32 19.53
C ARG A 439 0.95 -8.93 18.88
N ASP A 440 -0.25 -8.38 19.17
CA ASP A 440 -1.54 -9.00 18.86
C ASP A 440 -2.20 -8.51 17.56
N SER A 441 -1.75 -7.40 16.98
CA SER A 441 -2.48 -6.71 15.92
C SER A 441 -2.27 -7.23 14.47
N PHE A 442 -1.21 -8.00 14.20
CA PHE A 442 -0.73 -8.25 12.83
C PHE A 442 -1.20 -9.57 12.16
N MET A 443 -1.66 -10.56 12.93
CA MET A 443 -1.65 -11.95 12.47
C MET A 443 -2.93 -12.41 11.75
N LYS A 444 -3.06 -12.22 10.42
CA LYS A 444 -4.27 -12.61 9.64
C LYS A 444 -4.05 -13.09 8.17
N PHE A 445 -3.28 -14.16 7.92
CA PHE A 445 -3.14 -14.74 6.56
C PHE A 445 -3.23 -16.29 6.45
N LEU A 446 -4.35 -16.76 5.85
CA LEU A 446 -4.51 -17.91 4.90
C LEU A 446 -4.47 -19.41 5.29
N TRP A 447 -5.52 -20.19 4.91
CA TRP A 447 -5.38 -21.65 4.63
C TRP A 447 -6.47 -22.31 3.71
N TRP A 448 -6.26 -23.62 3.40
CA TRP A 448 -6.95 -24.61 2.53
C TRP A 448 -6.63 -24.53 0.99
N PRO A 449 -6.76 -25.61 0.17
CA PRO A 449 -5.63 -26.27 -0.47
C PRO A 449 -5.81 -26.50 -2.00
N THR A 450 -4.80 -27.13 -2.61
CA THR A 450 -4.66 -27.40 -4.06
C THR A 450 -5.80 -28.21 -4.69
N GLU A 451 -6.31 -27.73 -5.83
CA GLU A 451 -7.07 -28.54 -6.79
C GLU A 451 -6.13 -29.29 -7.76
N PRO A 452 -6.53 -30.45 -8.33
CA PRO A 452 -5.72 -31.22 -9.27
C PRO A 452 -5.71 -30.60 -10.69
N PRO A 453 -4.71 -30.95 -11.54
CA PRO A 453 -4.54 -30.36 -12.88
C PRO A 453 -5.69 -30.66 -13.85
N PRO A 454 -5.82 -29.87 -14.94
CA PRO A 454 -6.86 -30.08 -15.95
C PRO A 454 -6.69 -31.41 -16.68
N ALA A 455 -7.81 -32.06 -16.97
CA ALA A 455 -7.85 -33.31 -17.74
C ALA A 455 -8.30 -33.02 -19.17
N GLU A 456 -7.41 -33.25 -20.14
CA GLU A 456 -7.78 -33.37 -21.54
C GLU A 456 -8.42 -34.75 -21.82
N VAL A 457 -9.10 -34.85 -22.97
CA VAL A 457 -9.74 -36.07 -23.52
C VAL A 457 -10.85 -36.69 -22.67
N LEU A 458 -12.00 -36.01 -22.58
CA LEU A 458 -13.30 -36.66 -22.31
C LEU A 458 -14.39 -36.10 -23.23
N GLY A 459 -15.02 -36.98 -24.02
CA GLY A 459 -16.06 -36.62 -24.99
C GLY A 459 -17.32 -36.00 -24.36
N ALA A 460 -18.12 -35.30 -25.17
CA ALA A 460 -19.22 -34.43 -24.74
C ALA A 460 -20.19 -35.05 -23.72
N ASN A 461 -20.54 -36.33 -23.86
CA ASN A 461 -21.43 -37.05 -22.93
C ASN A 461 -20.80 -37.26 -21.54
N ALA A 462 -19.49 -37.52 -21.48
CA ALA A 462 -18.75 -37.60 -20.21
C ALA A 462 -18.65 -36.21 -19.55
N LEU A 463 -18.45 -35.15 -20.34
CA LEU A 463 -18.45 -33.77 -19.85
C LEU A 463 -19.80 -33.36 -19.25
N ALA A 464 -20.92 -33.72 -19.91
CA ALA A 464 -22.27 -33.46 -19.39
C ALA A 464 -22.57 -34.24 -18.10
N LYS A 465 -22.20 -35.53 -18.03
CA LYS A 465 -22.34 -36.36 -16.82
C LYS A 465 -21.49 -35.83 -15.66
N ARG A 466 -20.24 -35.42 -15.95
CA ARG A 466 -19.32 -34.79 -14.98
C ARG A 466 -19.86 -33.44 -14.49
N ARG A 467 -20.37 -32.57 -15.36
CA ARG A 467 -21.03 -31.30 -14.98
C ARG A 467 -22.21 -31.52 -14.03
N ARG A 468 -23.08 -32.50 -14.28
CA ARG A 468 -24.21 -32.83 -13.38
C ARG A 468 -23.73 -33.38 -12.01
N LEU A 469 -22.66 -34.17 -11.99
CA LEU A 469 -22.04 -34.67 -10.75
C LEU A 469 -21.37 -33.55 -9.94
N VAL A 470 -20.61 -32.67 -10.60
CA VAL A 470 -19.97 -31.50 -9.98
C VAL A 470 -21.02 -30.54 -9.44
N PHE A 471 -22.14 -30.30 -10.15
CA PHE A 471 -23.23 -29.48 -9.67
C PHE A 471 -23.89 -30.07 -8.41
N LYS A 472 -24.24 -31.36 -8.42
CA LYS A 472 -24.82 -32.05 -7.24
C LYS A 472 -23.84 -32.13 -6.05
N GLN A 473 -22.53 -32.27 -6.30
CA GLN A 473 -21.51 -32.20 -5.24
C GLN A 473 -21.35 -30.77 -4.71
N GLY A 474 -21.37 -29.76 -5.58
CA GLY A 474 -21.34 -28.34 -5.19
C GLY A 474 -22.55 -27.94 -4.35
N GLU A 475 -23.73 -28.43 -4.70
CA GLU A 475 -24.97 -28.21 -3.96
C GLU A 475 -24.98 -28.90 -2.59
N LYS A 476 -24.52 -30.17 -2.51
CA LYS A 476 -24.29 -30.84 -1.21
C LYS A 476 -23.25 -30.11 -0.36
N ARG A 477 -22.13 -29.66 -0.94
CA ARG A 477 -21.11 -28.85 -0.25
C ARG A 477 -21.68 -27.51 0.23
N ARG A 478 -22.56 -26.84 -0.55
CA ARG A 478 -23.27 -25.62 -0.14
C ARG A 478 -24.20 -25.88 1.04
N GLN A 479 -25.04 -26.91 0.98
CA GLN A 479 -25.94 -27.28 2.09
C GLN A 479 -25.16 -27.67 3.37
N GLN A 480 -24.03 -28.37 3.22
CA GLN A 480 -23.15 -28.70 4.34
C GLN A 480 -22.46 -27.46 4.92
N ARG A 481 -21.97 -26.56 4.07
CA ARG A 481 -21.43 -25.24 4.46
C ARG A 481 -22.45 -24.41 5.22
N ASP A 482 -23.69 -24.35 4.74
CA ASP A 482 -24.76 -23.57 5.36
C ASP A 482 -25.20 -24.17 6.72
N ARG A 483 -25.12 -25.51 6.90
CA ARG A 483 -25.27 -26.15 8.23
C ARG A 483 -24.13 -25.82 9.18
N VAL A 484 -22.88 -25.87 8.70
CA VAL A 484 -21.69 -25.53 9.50
C VAL A 484 -21.71 -24.06 9.90
N TRP A 485 -22.09 -23.16 8.99
CA TRP A 485 -22.25 -21.73 9.23
C TRP A 485 -23.33 -21.44 10.29
N ARG A 486 -24.51 -22.06 10.19
CA ARG A 486 -25.58 -21.94 11.19
C ARG A 486 -25.21 -22.52 12.56
N LYS A 487 -24.32 -23.52 12.64
CA LYS A 487 -23.75 -23.98 13.92
C LYS A 487 -22.66 -23.04 14.45
N GLY A 488 -21.79 -22.52 13.57
CA GLY A 488 -20.71 -21.60 13.94
C GLY A 488 -21.20 -20.25 14.51
N LEU A 489 -22.37 -19.77 14.09
CA LEU A 489 -22.98 -18.54 14.62
C LEU A 489 -23.36 -18.58 16.11
N ARG A 490 -23.34 -19.75 16.77
CA ARG A 490 -23.71 -19.88 18.20
C ARG A 490 -22.53 -19.92 19.18
N HIS A 491 -21.29 -20.06 18.72
CA HIS A 491 -20.11 -20.12 19.60
C HIS A 491 -19.01 -19.18 19.08
N GLY A 492 -18.34 -18.48 20.00
CA GLY A 492 -17.53 -17.28 19.76
C GLY A 492 -16.59 -17.33 18.55
N ARG A 493 -16.60 -16.24 17.77
CA ARG A 493 -15.85 -16.12 16.51
C ARG A 493 -14.32 -16.06 16.70
N ASP A 494 -13.82 -15.80 17.90
CA ASP A 494 -12.41 -15.46 18.11
C ASP A 494 -11.48 -16.64 18.43
N ALA A 495 -11.98 -17.73 19.04
CA ALA A 495 -11.13 -18.84 19.47
C ALA A 495 -10.62 -19.67 18.28
N LYS A 496 -11.53 -20.04 17.37
CA LYS A 496 -11.21 -20.83 16.18
C LYS A 496 -10.39 -20.04 15.14
N TYR A 497 -10.51 -18.71 15.17
CA TYR A 497 -9.71 -17.82 14.34
C TYR A 497 -8.27 -17.73 14.88
N ARG A 498 -8.09 -17.58 16.21
CA ARG A 498 -6.78 -17.59 16.87
C ARG A 498 -6.03 -18.92 16.75
N ASP A 499 -6.69 -20.06 16.88
CA ASP A 499 -6.06 -21.39 16.68
C ASP A 499 -5.59 -21.57 15.21
N ALA A 500 -6.38 -21.12 14.24
CA ALA A 500 -5.97 -21.15 12.83
C ALA A 500 -4.75 -20.27 12.56
N ILE A 501 -4.69 -19.07 13.18
CA ILE A 501 -3.54 -18.15 13.12
C ILE A 501 -2.27 -18.79 13.69
N SER A 502 -2.35 -19.35 14.91
CA SER A 502 -1.18 -19.90 15.61
C SER A 502 -0.51 -21.03 14.83
N ARG A 503 -1.29 -21.87 14.14
CA ARG A 503 -0.78 -22.96 13.28
C ARG A 503 -0.12 -22.49 11.99
N LEU A 504 -0.33 -21.23 11.60
CA LEU A 504 0.27 -20.64 10.40
C LEU A 504 1.57 -19.90 10.72
N ASP A 505 1.62 -19.24 11.89
CA ASP A 505 2.85 -18.68 12.48
C ASP A 505 3.94 -19.75 12.63
N SER A 506 3.55 -20.98 12.99
CA SER A 506 4.48 -22.12 13.07
C SER A 506 4.91 -22.71 11.71
N LYS A 507 4.38 -22.23 10.57
CA LYS A 507 4.59 -22.85 9.25
C LYS A 507 5.21 -21.92 8.20
N TYR A 508 4.96 -20.62 8.29
CA TYR A 508 5.54 -19.63 7.39
C TYR A 508 6.15 -18.53 8.24
N SER A 509 7.46 -18.29 8.09
CA SER A 509 8.06 -17.11 8.70
C SER A 509 7.47 -15.85 8.07
N ARG A 510 7.49 -14.72 8.79
CA ARG A 510 7.00 -13.41 8.30
C ARG A 510 7.67 -12.94 6.99
N HIS A 511 8.75 -13.59 6.59
CA HIS A 511 9.59 -13.26 5.43
C HIS A 511 9.48 -14.28 4.29
N GLN A 512 8.42 -15.07 4.20
CA GLN A 512 8.17 -15.97 3.08
C GLN A 512 6.76 -15.75 2.53
N VAL A 513 6.64 -15.09 1.37
CA VAL A 513 5.36 -14.97 0.67
C VAL A 513 5.15 -16.23 -0.18
N PRO A 514 4.08 -17.03 0.03
CA PRO A 514 3.78 -18.20 -0.80
C PRO A 514 3.72 -17.85 -2.30
N GLU A 515 4.32 -18.70 -3.13
CA GLU A 515 4.42 -18.53 -4.61
C GLU A 515 3.07 -18.13 -5.24
N TRP A 516 1.98 -18.79 -4.85
CA TRP A 516 0.65 -18.52 -5.40
C TRP A 516 0.10 -17.10 -5.06
N ILE A 517 0.59 -16.44 -4.00
CA ILE A 517 0.23 -15.04 -3.69
C ILE A 517 1.01 -14.09 -4.60
N MET A 518 2.30 -14.36 -4.81
CA MET A 518 3.12 -13.61 -5.77
C MET A 518 2.52 -13.73 -7.18
N ASP A 519 2.04 -14.92 -7.55
CA ASP A 519 1.31 -15.17 -8.81
C ASP A 519 -0.01 -14.41 -8.91
N GLU A 520 -0.64 -14.06 -7.78
CA GLU A 520 -1.87 -13.25 -7.74
C GLU A 520 -1.56 -11.74 -7.79
N ILE A 521 -0.48 -11.28 -7.16
CA ILE A 521 -0.05 -9.87 -7.21
C ILE A 521 0.56 -9.53 -8.58
N GLY A 522 1.24 -10.50 -9.20
CA GLY A 522 1.89 -10.35 -10.49
C GLY A 522 3.32 -9.79 -10.39
N TYR A 523 3.99 -9.80 -11.53
CA TYR A 523 5.40 -9.40 -11.69
C TYR A 523 5.56 -8.23 -12.69
N GLU A 524 4.44 -7.68 -13.17
CA GLU A 524 4.37 -6.69 -14.24
C GLU A 524 4.93 -5.32 -13.88
N ASP A 525 4.90 -4.98 -12.59
CA ASP A 525 5.43 -3.75 -12.02
C ASP A 525 6.80 -3.98 -11.36
N CYS A 526 7.46 -5.11 -11.62
CA CYS A 526 8.80 -5.40 -11.12
C CYS A 526 9.85 -5.00 -12.17
N ASP A 527 10.82 -4.18 -11.78
CA ASP A 527 12.02 -3.89 -12.58
C ASP A 527 13.20 -4.76 -12.12
N TRP A 528 13.20 -5.22 -10.85
CA TRP A 528 14.05 -6.31 -10.36
C TRP A 528 13.22 -7.40 -9.67
N LEU A 529 13.47 -8.67 -10.01
CA LEU A 529 12.81 -9.84 -9.47
C LEU A 529 13.83 -10.82 -8.90
N SER A 530 13.61 -11.27 -7.66
CA SER A 530 14.55 -12.11 -6.92
C SER A 530 13.83 -13.28 -6.27
N GLN A 531 13.87 -14.41 -6.95
CA GLN A 531 13.02 -15.55 -6.65
C GLN A 531 13.83 -16.84 -6.54
N GLU A 532 13.68 -17.54 -5.42
CA GLU A 532 14.08 -18.94 -5.30
C GLU A 532 12.93 -19.81 -5.84
N SER A 533 13.03 -20.21 -7.10
CA SER A 533 12.01 -21.04 -7.74
C SER A 533 12.60 -21.88 -8.86
N ARG A 534 11.97 -23.04 -9.08
CA ARG A 534 12.37 -24.01 -10.10
C ARG A 534 12.30 -23.40 -11.49
N TRP A 535 13.09 -23.93 -12.44
CA TRP A 535 13.13 -23.45 -13.82
C TRP A 535 11.75 -23.17 -14.47
N GLN A 536 10.74 -24.00 -14.20
CA GLN A 536 9.40 -23.85 -14.79
C GLN A 536 8.73 -22.52 -14.44
N PHE A 537 9.08 -21.89 -13.32
CA PHE A 537 8.61 -20.55 -12.93
C PHE A 537 9.04 -19.50 -13.96
N TRP A 538 10.32 -19.52 -14.35
CA TRP A 538 10.91 -18.48 -15.19
C TRP A 538 10.32 -18.45 -16.60
N ARG A 539 9.83 -19.58 -17.13
CA ARG A 539 9.16 -19.67 -18.45
C ARG A 539 8.02 -18.67 -18.67
N ARG A 540 7.43 -18.13 -17.60
CA ARG A 540 6.43 -17.05 -17.65
C ARG A 540 6.97 -15.76 -18.27
N PHE A 541 8.29 -15.55 -18.22
CA PHE A 541 9.00 -14.39 -18.75
C PHE A 541 9.63 -14.64 -20.13
N GLN A 542 9.36 -15.77 -20.81
CA GLN A 542 9.94 -16.11 -22.11
C GLN A 542 9.70 -15.06 -23.22
N ASN A 543 8.63 -14.25 -23.08
CA ASN A 543 8.27 -13.17 -24.00
C ASN A 543 8.79 -11.79 -23.55
N TRP A 544 9.69 -11.72 -22.56
CA TRP A 544 10.22 -10.48 -21.99
C TRP A 544 11.72 -10.40 -22.25
N THR A 545 12.26 -9.18 -22.34
CA THR A 545 13.71 -8.96 -22.27
C THR A 545 14.15 -9.08 -20.82
N VAL A 546 14.88 -10.14 -20.48
CA VAL A 546 15.30 -10.45 -19.09
C VAL A 546 16.82 -10.53 -19.03
N GLU A 547 17.44 -9.84 -18.08
CA GLU A 547 18.87 -10.01 -17.76
C GLU A 547 18.98 -10.77 -16.43
N PHE A 548 19.40 -12.03 -16.52
CA PHE A 548 19.54 -12.94 -15.39
C PHE A 548 20.91 -12.74 -14.72
N HIS A 549 20.88 -12.36 -13.44
CA HIS A 549 22.06 -12.10 -12.62
C HIS A 549 22.28 -13.30 -11.69
N LEU A 550 23.29 -14.11 -12.00
CA LEU A 550 23.70 -15.25 -11.15
C LEU A 550 24.78 -14.81 -10.14
N PRO A 551 24.53 -14.91 -8.83
CA PRO A 551 25.61 -14.80 -7.86
C PRO A 551 26.53 -16.00 -8.02
N CYS A 552 27.83 -15.78 -8.17
CA CYS A 552 28.84 -16.83 -8.26
C CYS A 552 29.68 -16.88 -6.98
N ARG A 553 29.82 -18.07 -6.40
CA ARG A 553 30.55 -18.33 -5.15
C ARG A 553 31.78 -19.20 -5.39
N ASP A 554 32.66 -19.23 -4.39
CA ASP A 554 33.57 -20.36 -4.20
C ASP A 554 32.75 -21.67 -4.13
N PRO A 555 33.10 -22.71 -4.90
CA PRO A 555 32.31 -23.93 -4.94
C PRO A 555 32.23 -24.69 -3.61
N ILE A 556 33.28 -24.63 -2.79
CA ILE A 556 33.37 -25.34 -1.51
C ILE A 556 32.56 -24.61 -0.46
N ASP A 557 32.66 -23.29 -0.39
CA ASP A 557 31.87 -22.49 0.55
C ASP A 557 30.35 -22.65 0.33
N HIS A 558 29.92 -22.59 -0.94
CA HIS A 558 28.52 -22.79 -1.31
C HIS A 558 28.07 -24.23 -1.07
N LEU A 559 28.90 -25.23 -1.35
CA LEU A 559 28.62 -26.63 -1.02
C LEU A 559 28.36 -26.83 0.48
N LEU A 560 29.23 -26.29 1.34
CA LEU A 560 29.12 -26.42 2.79
C LEU A 560 27.82 -25.81 3.30
N SER A 561 27.49 -24.59 2.84
CA SER A 561 26.22 -23.93 3.16
C SER A 561 24.99 -24.74 2.73
N MET A 562 25.00 -25.34 1.54
CA MET A 562 23.93 -26.22 1.05
C MET A 562 23.78 -27.51 1.86
N CYS A 563 24.87 -28.21 2.18
CA CYS A 563 24.79 -29.51 2.85
C CYS A 563 24.35 -29.37 4.32
N ASN A 564 24.82 -28.34 5.03
CA ASN A 564 24.54 -28.12 6.46
C ASN A 564 23.03 -27.98 6.79
N ARG A 565 22.17 -27.64 5.82
CA ARG A 565 20.73 -27.48 6.04
C ARG A 565 19.95 -28.79 6.17
N ASN A 566 20.34 -29.83 5.46
CA ASN A 566 19.50 -31.01 5.21
C ASN A 566 20.25 -32.35 5.35
N MET A 567 21.57 -32.33 5.58
CA MET A 567 22.43 -33.50 5.64
C MET A 567 23.29 -33.45 6.91
N PRO A 568 23.81 -34.59 7.39
CA PRO A 568 24.91 -34.59 8.36
C PRO A 568 26.11 -33.81 7.82
N PRO A 569 26.99 -33.27 8.69
CA PRO A 569 28.29 -32.74 8.28
C PRO A 569 29.05 -33.77 7.45
N LEU A 570 29.70 -33.32 6.37
CA LEU A 570 30.46 -34.19 5.47
C LEU A 570 31.60 -34.88 6.23
N ASP A 571 31.70 -36.21 6.16
CA ASP A 571 32.84 -36.95 6.72
C ASP A 571 33.88 -37.20 5.62
N CYS A 572 34.96 -36.42 5.64
CA CYS A 572 36.09 -36.56 4.73
C CYS A 572 36.88 -37.87 4.90
N ARG A 573 36.55 -38.74 5.86
CA ARG A 573 37.14 -40.10 6.01
C ARG A 573 36.32 -41.19 5.29
N GLY A 574 35.08 -40.89 4.92
CA GLY A 574 34.20 -41.82 4.20
C GLY A 574 34.29 -41.69 2.68
N ASP A 575 33.32 -42.29 1.98
CA ASP A 575 33.13 -42.05 0.55
C ASP A 575 32.59 -40.62 0.34
N LEU A 576 33.54 -39.68 0.21
CA LEU A 576 33.24 -38.28 -0.02
C LEU A 576 32.51 -38.07 -1.35
N VAL A 577 32.81 -38.83 -2.40
CA VAL A 577 32.17 -38.67 -3.71
C VAL A 577 30.67 -39.00 -3.61
N THR A 578 30.30 -40.10 -2.95
CA THR A 578 28.88 -40.45 -2.74
C THR A 578 28.15 -39.45 -1.84
N GLN A 579 28.83 -38.88 -0.83
CA GLN A 579 28.25 -37.80 0.00
C GLN A 579 28.02 -36.52 -0.80
N LEU A 580 29.00 -36.09 -1.59
CA LEU A 580 28.90 -34.95 -2.52
C LEU A 580 27.77 -35.17 -3.53
N ASP A 581 27.70 -36.36 -4.13
CA ASP A 581 26.65 -36.71 -5.08
C ASP A 581 25.26 -36.67 -4.45
N SER A 582 25.14 -37.06 -3.18
CA SER A 582 23.88 -37.02 -2.43
C SER A 582 23.44 -35.58 -2.13
N CYS A 583 24.38 -34.72 -1.69
CA CYS A 583 24.12 -33.29 -1.47
C CYS A 583 23.77 -32.57 -2.80
N ILE A 584 24.52 -32.85 -3.88
CA ILE A 584 24.26 -32.32 -5.22
C ILE A 584 22.93 -32.83 -5.78
N LYS A 585 22.54 -34.09 -5.55
CA LYS A 585 21.23 -34.64 -5.98
C LYS A 585 20.07 -33.97 -5.27
N ALA A 586 20.20 -33.69 -3.96
CA ALA A 586 19.20 -32.92 -3.22
C ALA A 586 19.01 -31.51 -3.81
N TRP A 587 20.10 -30.85 -4.22
CA TRP A 587 20.10 -29.52 -4.84
C TRP A 587 19.68 -29.50 -6.32
N ARG A 588 19.99 -30.53 -7.12
CA ARG A 588 19.64 -30.58 -8.56
C ARG A 588 18.14 -30.49 -8.84
N GLY A 589 17.27 -30.72 -7.84
CA GLY A 589 15.83 -30.55 -7.92
C GLY A 589 15.33 -29.10 -8.07
N THR A 590 16.16 -28.08 -7.81
CA THR A 590 15.74 -26.66 -7.84
C THR A 590 16.46 -25.81 -8.88
N THR A 591 17.77 -25.96 -9.02
CA THR A 591 18.67 -24.94 -9.63
C THR A 591 19.53 -25.44 -10.78
N GLY A 592 19.99 -26.70 -10.73
CA GLY A 592 20.92 -27.27 -11.72
C GLY A 592 20.43 -27.26 -13.18
N THR A 593 19.12 -27.09 -13.41
CA THR A 593 18.52 -26.97 -14.75
C THR A 593 18.58 -25.55 -15.33
N ILE A 594 18.81 -24.52 -14.50
CA ILE A 594 18.61 -23.13 -14.91
C ILE A 594 19.68 -22.66 -15.91
N THR A 595 20.96 -22.94 -15.68
CA THR A 595 22.02 -22.52 -16.62
C THR A 595 21.92 -23.20 -17.98
N ASP A 596 21.61 -24.49 -18.00
CA ASP A 596 21.47 -25.25 -19.25
C ASP A 596 20.27 -24.73 -20.06
N LYS A 597 19.16 -24.46 -19.37
CA LYS A 597 17.93 -23.99 -20.00
C LYS A 597 17.94 -22.51 -20.39
N LEU A 598 18.63 -21.65 -19.64
CA LEU A 598 18.87 -20.25 -20.05
C LEU A 598 19.80 -20.14 -21.26
N SER A 599 20.62 -21.16 -21.53
CA SER A 599 21.44 -21.24 -22.74
C SER A 599 20.71 -21.80 -23.96
N SER A 600 19.44 -22.18 -23.82
CA SER A 600 18.61 -22.79 -24.89
C SER A 600 17.66 -21.78 -25.55
N ASP A 601 17.14 -22.15 -26.72
CA ASP A 601 16.16 -21.37 -27.50
C ASP A 601 14.83 -21.07 -26.75
N GLU A 602 14.63 -21.60 -25.53
CA GLU A 602 13.50 -21.25 -24.67
C GLU A 602 13.46 -19.75 -24.31
N PHE A 603 14.59 -19.02 -24.39
CA PHE A 603 14.68 -17.57 -24.08
C PHE A 603 15.57 -16.78 -25.06
N PRO A 604 15.11 -16.49 -26.28
CA PRO A 604 15.93 -15.82 -27.30
C PRO A 604 16.33 -14.37 -26.95
N SER A 605 15.59 -13.72 -26.05
CA SER A 605 15.85 -12.35 -25.57
C SER A 605 16.52 -12.28 -24.20
N ALA A 606 16.88 -13.42 -23.59
CA ALA A 606 17.52 -13.42 -22.28
C ALA A 606 19.04 -13.16 -22.38
N ARG A 607 19.56 -12.42 -21.42
CA ARG A 607 20.99 -12.25 -21.19
C ARG A 607 21.36 -12.92 -19.89
N LEU A 608 22.49 -13.63 -19.86
CA LEU A 608 23.00 -14.29 -18.66
C LEU A 608 24.30 -13.64 -18.21
N ARG A 609 24.29 -13.16 -16.98
CA ARG A 609 25.37 -12.43 -16.32
C ARG A 609 25.72 -13.10 -15.00
N CYS A 610 26.92 -12.81 -14.50
CA CYS A 610 27.32 -13.19 -13.15
C CYS A 610 27.90 -12.00 -12.38
N TYR A 611 28.07 -12.19 -11.08
CA TYR A 611 28.94 -11.37 -10.25
C TYR A 611 29.55 -12.23 -9.15
N ASN A 612 30.72 -11.85 -8.64
CA ASN A 612 31.29 -12.51 -7.46
C ASN A 612 30.42 -12.18 -6.22
N PHE A 613 29.87 -13.19 -5.55
CA PHE A 613 28.98 -12.96 -4.41
C PHE A 613 29.66 -12.23 -3.24
N SER A 614 30.99 -12.36 -3.05
CA SER A 614 31.70 -11.57 -2.04
C SER A 614 31.67 -10.06 -2.29
N MET A 615 31.30 -9.65 -3.51
CA MET A 615 31.07 -8.25 -3.92
C MET A 615 29.57 -7.89 -3.95
N ALA A 616 28.73 -8.58 -3.18
CA ALA A 616 27.30 -8.27 -3.05
C ALA A 616 27.00 -6.78 -2.75
N PRO A 617 27.79 -6.03 -1.93
CA PRO A 617 27.60 -4.59 -1.76
C PRO A 617 27.77 -3.80 -3.07
N ASN A 618 28.82 -4.09 -3.85
CA ASN A 618 29.05 -3.49 -5.17
C ASN A 618 27.94 -3.86 -6.17
N TYR A 619 27.38 -5.06 -6.09
CA TYR A 619 26.20 -5.43 -6.88
C TYR A 619 24.96 -4.62 -6.49
N VAL A 620 24.72 -4.38 -5.20
CA VAL A 620 23.61 -3.51 -4.74
C VAL A 620 23.81 -2.06 -5.21
N GLU A 621 25.05 -1.55 -5.19
CA GLU A 621 25.40 -0.24 -5.73
C GLU A 621 25.18 -0.17 -7.26
N TYR A 622 25.69 -1.16 -8.01
CA TYR A 622 25.49 -1.30 -9.46
C TYR A 622 24.00 -1.34 -9.82
N MET A 623 23.21 -2.20 -9.16
CA MET A 623 21.76 -2.24 -9.35
C MET A 623 21.10 -0.91 -9.00
N GLY A 624 21.67 -0.16 -8.04
CA GLY A 624 21.22 1.18 -7.68
C GLY A 624 21.47 2.27 -8.71
N THR A 625 22.25 2.00 -9.77
CA THR A 625 22.35 2.85 -10.96
C THR A 625 21.28 2.54 -12.01
N LEU A 626 20.68 1.34 -11.94
CA LEU A 626 19.69 0.83 -12.90
C LEU A 626 18.25 0.96 -12.38
N LEU A 627 18.07 0.88 -11.06
CA LEU A 627 16.77 0.93 -10.40
C LEU A 627 16.46 2.33 -9.87
N GLN A 628 15.18 2.69 -9.93
CA GLN A 628 14.71 3.94 -9.37
C GLN A 628 14.83 3.91 -7.84
N LYS A 629 15.52 4.89 -7.25
CA LYS A 629 15.59 5.06 -5.79
C LYS A 629 14.23 5.40 -5.21
N LYS A 630 13.90 4.82 -4.06
CA LYS A 630 12.73 5.21 -3.27
C LYS A 630 12.86 6.65 -2.79
N LYS A 631 11.71 7.28 -2.56
CA LYS A 631 11.61 8.65 -2.04
C LYS A 631 12.03 8.78 -0.57
N ARG A 632 12.08 7.66 0.16
CA ARG A 632 12.71 7.51 1.48
C ARG A 632 13.57 6.25 1.45
N GLN A 633 14.78 6.34 1.99
CA GLN A 633 15.67 5.20 2.17
C GLN A 633 15.67 4.79 3.64
N ALA A 634 15.75 3.50 3.92
CA ALA A 634 15.99 2.97 5.26
C ALA A 634 17.39 2.38 5.34
N GLU A 635 18.05 2.55 6.49
CA GLU A 635 19.26 1.78 6.78
C GLU A 635 18.94 0.29 6.81
N HIS A 636 19.77 -0.50 6.12
CA HIS A 636 19.65 -1.95 6.13
C HIS A 636 20.28 -2.50 7.41
N LEU A 637 19.43 -2.97 8.33
CA LEU A 637 19.89 -3.70 9.51
C LEU A 637 20.24 -5.14 9.10
N TYR A 638 21.53 -5.39 8.86
CA TYR A 638 22.02 -6.73 8.53
C TYR A 638 21.65 -7.74 9.62
N ARG A 639 20.88 -8.76 9.24
CA ARG A 639 20.55 -9.92 10.10
C ARG A 639 21.08 -11.21 9.48
N PRO A 640 22.14 -11.83 10.02
CA PRO A 640 22.55 -13.15 9.56
C PRO A 640 21.38 -14.13 9.76
N THR A 641 20.98 -14.81 8.69
CA THR A 641 19.80 -15.70 8.68
C THR A 641 20.14 -17.15 9.03
N SER A 642 21.44 -17.45 9.18
CA SER A 642 22.02 -18.68 9.67
C SER A 642 22.88 -18.38 10.89
N GLU A 643 22.99 -19.35 11.82
CA GLU A 643 24.03 -19.29 12.85
C GLU A 643 25.43 -19.25 12.20
N PRO A 644 26.44 -18.65 12.85
CA PRO A 644 27.81 -18.68 12.36
C PRO A 644 28.28 -20.12 12.18
N ARG A 645 28.76 -20.48 10.99
CA ARG A 645 29.36 -21.81 10.74
C ARG A 645 30.61 -21.97 11.61
N ASP A 646 30.70 -23.09 12.34
CA ASP A 646 31.95 -23.50 12.98
C ASP A 646 32.90 -24.09 11.93
N VAL A 647 33.57 -23.18 11.22
CA VAL A 647 34.60 -23.47 10.23
C VAL A 647 35.77 -24.31 10.77
N SER A 648 35.93 -24.47 12.10
CA SER A 648 36.93 -25.39 12.67
C SER A 648 36.55 -26.87 12.48
N THR A 649 35.26 -27.18 12.32
CA THR A 649 34.73 -28.55 12.15
C THR A 649 34.54 -28.97 10.69
N GLU A 650 34.52 -28.02 9.75
CA GLU A 650 34.24 -28.26 8.34
C GLU A 650 35.45 -28.91 7.63
N CYS A 651 35.45 -30.24 7.50
CA CYS A 651 36.62 -31.01 7.04
C CYS A 651 37.13 -30.64 5.63
N LEU A 652 36.27 -30.10 4.75
CA LEU A 652 36.66 -29.61 3.42
C LEU A 652 37.54 -28.36 3.46
N LEU A 653 37.53 -27.60 4.56
CA LEU A 653 38.39 -26.44 4.74
C LEU A 653 39.81 -26.84 5.19
N HIS A 654 39.93 -27.96 5.93
CA HIS A 654 41.20 -28.41 6.54
C HIS A 654 41.90 -29.54 5.78
N ASN A 655 41.19 -30.30 4.95
CA ASN A 655 41.76 -31.40 4.16
C ASN A 655 41.88 -31.00 2.68
N ALA A 656 43.08 -30.61 2.26
CA ALA A 656 43.38 -30.17 0.89
C ALA A 656 43.05 -31.22 -0.19
N THR A 657 43.23 -32.52 0.10
CA THR A 657 42.90 -33.60 -0.84
C THR A 657 41.38 -33.73 -1.01
N ALA A 658 40.63 -33.71 0.09
CA ALA A 658 39.17 -33.72 0.06
C ALA A 658 38.61 -32.48 -0.67
N ARG A 659 39.21 -31.31 -0.41
CA ARG A 659 38.89 -30.06 -1.11
C ARG A 659 39.10 -30.18 -2.62
N ALA A 660 40.26 -30.68 -3.06
CA ALA A 660 40.57 -30.84 -4.48
C ALA A 660 39.61 -31.82 -5.19
N ILE A 661 39.25 -32.93 -4.54
CA ILE A 661 38.24 -33.88 -5.04
C ILE A 661 36.88 -33.18 -5.19
N ALA A 662 36.44 -32.45 -4.17
CA ALA A 662 35.18 -31.71 -4.19
C ALA A 662 35.17 -30.62 -5.28
N GLU A 663 36.23 -29.82 -5.42
CA GLU A 663 36.36 -28.81 -6.48
C GLU A 663 36.33 -29.45 -7.89
N GLN A 664 36.99 -30.58 -8.08
CA GLN A 664 36.97 -31.30 -9.37
C GLN A 664 35.57 -31.85 -9.68
N HIS A 665 34.84 -32.35 -8.68
CA HIS A 665 33.47 -32.84 -8.85
C HIS A 665 32.48 -31.71 -9.13
N LEU A 666 32.58 -30.61 -8.39
CA LEU A 666 31.71 -29.44 -8.52
C LEU A 666 31.89 -28.74 -9.89
N LYS A 667 33.09 -28.75 -10.47
CA LYS A 667 33.34 -28.27 -11.85
C LYS A 667 32.48 -28.98 -12.92
N GLN A 668 31.94 -30.16 -12.64
CA GLN A 668 31.02 -30.87 -13.55
C GLN A 668 29.55 -30.42 -13.41
N VAL A 669 29.21 -29.64 -12.39
CA VAL A 669 27.87 -29.08 -12.22
C VAL A 669 27.73 -27.82 -13.09
N PRO A 670 26.70 -27.71 -13.94
CA PRO A 670 26.56 -26.61 -14.91
C PRO A 670 26.69 -25.20 -14.34
N TYR A 671 26.20 -24.96 -13.13
CA TYR A 671 26.31 -23.68 -12.43
C TYR A 671 27.78 -23.26 -12.17
N TYR A 672 28.61 -24.13 -11.59
CA TYR A 672 30.02 -23.80 -11.35
C TYR A 672 30.83 -23.77 -12.66
N ALA A 673 30.50 -24.62 -13.63
CA ALA A 673 31.07 -24.55 -14.98
C ALA A 673 30.73 -23.23 -15.69
N PHE A 674 29.54 -22.67 -15.46
CA PHE A 674 29.20 -21.32 -15.90
C PHE A 674 30.00 -20.25 -15.13
N CYS A 675 29.97 -20.26 -13.80
CA CYS A 675 30.63 -19.26 -12.96
C CYS A 675 32.13 -19.13 -13.22
N SER A 676 32.84 -20.26 -13.32
CA SER A 676 34.29 -20.30 -13.61
C SER A 676 34.68 -19.75 -14.99
N ARG A 677 33.76 -19.72 -15.97
CA ARG A 677 33.96 -19.07 -17.28
C ARG A 677 33.42 -17.64 -17.31
N CYS A 678 32.53 -17.29 -16.40
CA CYS A 678 31.83 -16.01 -16.40
C CYS A 678 32.58 -14.95 -15.57
N LEU A 679 33.07 -15.31 -14.38
CA LEU A 679 33.86 -14.40 -13.54
C LEU A 679 35.11 -13.94 -14.27
N GLY A 680 35.39 -12.64 -14.23
CA GLY A 680 36.47 -12.01 -14.99
C GLY A 680 36.25 -11.98 -16.51
N SER A 681 35.09 -12.36 -17.05
CA SER A 681 34.75 -12.21 -18.47
C SER A 681 33.93 -10.92 -18.73
N TRP A 682 33.55 -10.64 -19.98
CA TRP A 682 32.59 -9.57 -20.29
C TRP A 682 31.17 -9.81 -19.74
N ARG A 683 30.89 -11.02 -19.22
CA ARG A 683 29.61 -11.38 -18.58
C ARG A 683 29.61 -11.15 -17.07
N ASP A 684 30.76 -10.82 -16.48
CA ASP A 684 30.86 -10.35 -15.11
C ASP A 684 30.31 -8.92 -15.02
N LEU A 685 29.38 -8.67 -14.10
CA LEU A 685 28.73 -7.36 -13.95
C LEU A 685 29.60 -6.30 -13.28
N LEU A 686 30.61 -6.74 -12.53
CA LEU A 686 31.44 -5.88 -11.68
C LEU A 686 32.86 -5.69 -12.25
N ARG A 687 33.01 -5.93 -13.56
CA ARG A 687 34.24 -5.75 -14.34
C ARG A 687 34.08 -4.65 -15.38
#